data_AF-A0A1Y2FT05-F1
#
_entry.id   AF-A0A1Y2FT05-F1
#
_cell.length_a   1.000
_cell.length_b   1.000
_cell.length_c   1.000
_cell.angle_alpha   90.00
_cell.angle_beta   90.00
_cell.angle_gamma   90.00
#
_symmetry.space_group_name_H-M   'P 1'
#
loop_
_entity.id
_entity.type
_entity.pdbx_description
1 polymer ?
#
loop_
_entity_poly.entity_id
_entity_poly.type
_entity_poly.pdbx_seq_one_letter_code
_entity_poly.pdbx_strand_id
1 'polypeptide(L)'
;MLTYLQVHVYYNVPPLILLFLLHRPLATSRDWRKYLFLCVIAVLYTTPWDNWIIYNKAWTYCPSCVMGTLGLVPVEEYLFFVVQTLLTCQLHSLLTKTMAGLPAVSISPNKKAPLLSTSLAVAWLAMGAAAISYADPSRKTFYLAAIIAWTAPVLCFLFTISAIQTSFLQKRWAPSLLAIALPTLYLCIIDSIAIRAGTWHITERTSLEIFLWKGLPIEEAIFFFVTNLMVVLGCTGFDLASAIVSTYDKTETFSFLSLCYALLCPRNENVVRDLRACVEILQAGSASFYNSSFFFDEDIRRDLVVLYAFCRFTDDVADDASEPLEKRKAKLDETRVFIQTEFPTRLMLPMALPKSEKAICLYDHPVYRTMLRYIANKLPQEPLLELLDGYEWDLLLDTDRSKQMQSEEDVIRYSSFVASSVAEMCICLLDKSASADVLKSARKMGVVLQLTNIARDILTDAINGRVYLPQAWLTEEDRKMLLHVAKDHDITSIEEDPRIMALHLERYALRLLSLADEMYAESTGKIDALPEQVQRGLRIVTDGYYAIGRQLRSTCNHGRYPRRAKLSKWNRLLITFKHLYCPTEGEALILGGCLLRFVLLLYGAWQDSLGVSVTFTDIDYKVFSDAAHFVQQGGSPYERATYRYTPLLAWLLIPNDYFEPFGKCLFAAGDILTGWLIIRLLRRRQQNIRFAAIWLLNPMVAVISTRGNCEALLGAMAVGLLYAVEVGQIALAGVILGAAVHFKVYPILYAPAVVWHLETPGHSTSLLSFINRKRVTFAFWSALTFLALSASMFSMYGWPFVEHTFAYHVSRSDHRHNFSVYHLFIYLTAQQPKSAGIPWTLLAFLPQLVLSLVVLPLRFSKRHLTGTFMAQTFCFVAFNKVVTSQYFMWYLVFLPLTLPGSQLLSWRKGGVMLFSWIAAQACWLGAAFQFEMQGKATFEAMAISSGVFFLVNMWILGEMCKEMA
;
A
#
# COMPACT_ATOMS: atom_id res chain seq x y z
N MET A 1 -25.40 -25.86 -17.49
CA MET A 1 -24.19 -25.27 -18.09
C MET A 1 -23.54 -24.35 -17.08
N LEU A 2 -22.22 -24.29 -17.07
CA LEU A 2 -21.51 -23.27 -16.30
C LEU A 2 -21.51 -21.97 -17.12
N THR A 3 -21.80 -20.83 -16.49
CA THR A 3 -21.59 -19.53 -17.15
C THR A 3 -20.09 -19.20 -17.21
N TYR A 4 -19.69 -18.36 -18.16
CA TYR A 4 -18.28 -17.97 -18.29
C TYR A 4 -17.81 -17.23 -17.03
N LEU A 5 -18.64 -16.36 -16.46
CA LEU A 5 -18.34 -15.69 -15.19
C LEU A 5 -18.12 -16.69 -14.04
N GLN A 6 -18.91 -17.76 -13.96
CA GLN A 6 -18.71 -18.81 -12.95
C GLN A 6 -17.37 -19.55 -13.13
N VAL A 7 -16.86 -19.74 -14.35
CA VAL A 7 -15.51 -20.30 -14.57
C VAL A 7 -14.48 -19.43 -13.85
N HIS A 8 -14.57 -18.11 -14.02
CA HIS A 8 -13.65 -17.19 -13.35
C HIS A 8 -13.80 -17.22 -11.84
N VAL A 9 -15.02 -17.09 -11.32
CA VAL A 9 -15.26 -16.99 -9.88
C VAL A 9 -14.86 -18.28 -9.15
N TYR A 10 -15.13 -19.45 -9.73
CA TYR A 10 -14.83 -20.73 -9.08
C TYR A 10 -13.40 -21.19 -9.25
N TYR A 11 -12.78 -20.89 -10.40
CA TYR A 11 -11.47 -21.45 -10.73
C TYR A 11 -10.39 -20.39 -10.85
N ASN A 12 -10.57 -19.33 -11.65
CA ASN A 12 -9.45 -18.42 -11.94
C ASN A 12 -9.18 -17.37 -10.83
N VAL A 13 -10.23 -16.86 -10.17
CA VAL A 13 -10.12 -15.81 -9.13
C VAL A 13 -9.54 -16.34 -7.81
N PRO A 14 -9.89 -17.53 -7.29
CA PRO A 14 -9.31 -18.05 -6.05
C PRO A 14 -7.78 -18.17 -6.03
N PRO A 15 -7.09 -18.79 -7.02
CA PRO A 15 -5.64 -18.84 -7.05
C PRO A 15 -5.01 -17.46 -7.26
N LEU A 16 -5.68 -16.56 -7.99
CA LEU A 16 -5.26 -15.17 -8.12
C LEU A 16 -5.26 -14.45 -6.77
N ILE A 17 -6.31 -14.62 -5.96
CA ILE A 17 -6.40 -14.07 -4.59
C ILE A 17 -5.32 -14.69 -3.71
N LEU A 18 -5.12 -16.01 -3.78
CA LEU A 18 -4.08 -16.69 -3.01
C LEU A 18 -2.68 -16.13 -3.34
N LEU A 19 -2.34 -16.01 -4.63
CA LEU A 19 -1.07 -15.43 -5.07
C LEU A 19 -0.93 -13.97 -4.65
N PHE A 20 -2.02 -13.20 -4.71
CA PHE A 20 -2.05 -11.83 -4.21
C PHE A 20 -1.73 -11.78 -2.72
N LEU A 21 -2.37 -12.61 -1.89
CA LEU A 21 -2.12 -12.65 -0.45
C LEU A 21 -0.68 -13.08 -0.12
N LEU A 22 -0.13 -14.03 -0.87
CA LEU A 22 1.25 -14.50 -0.70
C LEU A 22 2.28 -13.45 -1.14
N HIS A 23 2.05 -12.77 -2.26
CA HIS A 23 3.00 -11.81 -2.83
C HIS A 23 2.88 -10.41 -2.25
N ARG A 24 1.67 -9.94 -1.89
CA ARG A 24 1.40 -8.61 -1.31
C ARG A 24 2.41 -8.14 -0.25
N PRO A 25 2.79 -8.93 0.76
CA PRO A 25 3.74 -8.47 1.78
C PRO A 25 5.14 -8.17 1.25
N LEU A 26 5.48 -8.74 0.09
CA LEU A 26 6.75 -8.57 -0.59
C LEU A 26 6.64 -7.59 -1.76
N ALA A 27 5.41 -7.26 -2.20
CA ALA A 27 5.13 -6.48 -3.40
C ALA A 27 5.59 -5.03 -3.26
N THR A 28 6.30 -4.54 -4.27
CA THR A 28 6.79 -3.16 -4.32
C THR A 28 5.86 -2.32 -5.21
N SER A 29 5.93 -0.99 -5.11
CA SER A 29 5.20 -0.09 -6.03
C SER A 29 5.59 -0.30 -7.50
N ARG A 30 6.76 -0.87 -7.77
CA ARG A 30 7.23 -1.19 -9.11
C ARG A 30 6.54 -2.44 -9.67
N ASP A 31 6.20 -3.41 -8.84
CA ASP A 31 5.47 -4.61 -9.28
C ASP A 31 4.05 -4.26 -9.71
N TRP A 32 3.36 -3.40 -8.97
CA TRP A 32 2.01 -2.98 -9.35
C TRP A 32 1.99 -2.20 -10.67
N ARG A 33 3.01 -1.37 -10.92
CA ARG A 33 3.20 -0.69 -12.21
C ARG A 33 3.49 -1.68 -13.35
N LYS A 34 4.33 -2.69 -13.10
CA LYS A 34 4.59 -3.79 -14.04
C LYS A 34 3.31 -4.54 -14.41
N TYR A 35 2.49 -4.88 -13.41
CA TYR A 35 1.23 -5.60 -13.63
C TYR A 35 0.24 -4.78 -14.45
N LEU A 36 0.02 -3.53 -14.06
CA LEU A 36 -0.85 -2.63 -14.81
C LEU A 36 -0.36 -2.46 -16.26
N PHE A 37 0.94 -2.24 -16.45
CA PHE A 37 1.55 -2.10 -17.76
C PHE A 37 1.32 -3.33 -18.64
N LEU A 38 1.59 -4.53 -18.12
CA LEU A 38 1.42 -5.78 -18.88
C LEU A 38 -0.06 -6.10 -19.14
N CYS A 39 -0.96 -5.84 -18.19
CA CYS A 39 -2.40 -6.01 -18.42
C CYS A 39 -2.93 -5.06 -19.50
N VAL A 40 -2.52 -3.78 -19.49
CA VAL A 40 -2.93 -2.81 -20.52
C VAL A 40 -2.45 -3.26 -21.90
N ILE A 41 -1.19 -3.72 -22.02
CA ILE A 41 -0.67 -4.24 -23.28
C ILE A 41 -1.43 -5.49 -23.71
N ALA A 42 -1.66 -6.45 -22.80
CA ALA A 42 -2.38 -7.67 -23.12
C ALA A 42 -3.79 -7.37 -23.65
N VAL A 43 -4.55 -6.51 -22.97
CA VAL A 43 -5.89 -6.13 -23.42
C VAL A 43 -5.83 -5.44 -24.78
N LEU A 44 -5.01 -4.39 -24.95
CA LEU A 44 -4.95 -3.65 -26.21
C LEU A 44 -4.46 -4.48 -27.40
N TYR A 45 -3.50 -5.38 -27.17
CA TYR A 45 -2.90 -6.19 -28.24
C TYR A 45 -3.77 -7.39 -28.63
N THR A 46 -4.45 -8.02 -27.66
CA THR A 46 -5.28 -9.21 -27.91
C THR A 46 -6.67 -8.85 -28.45
N THR A 47 -7.24 -7.70 -28.06
CA THR A 47 -8.61 -7.29 -28.45
C THR A 47 -8.90 -7.39 -29.96
N PRO A 48 -8.05 -6.85 -30.88
CA PRO A 48 -8.32 -6.92 -32.31
C PRO A 48 -8.22 -8.34 -32.86
N TRP A 49 -7.24 -9.10 -32.38
CA TRP A 49 -7.04 -10.50 -32.79
C TRP A 49 -8.21 -11.37 -32.38
N ASP A 50 -8.69 -11.22 -31.15
CA ASP A 50 -9.76 -12.04 -30.61
C ASP A 50 -11.10 -11.79 -31.33
N ASN A 51 -11.42 -10.51 -31.60
CA ASN A 51 -12.55 -10.16 -32.46
C ASN A 51 -12.45 -10.79 -33.87
N TRP A 52 -11.24 -10.85 -34.43
CA TRP A 52 -11.02 -11.42 -35.77
C TRP A 52 -11.17 -12.94 -35.80
N ILE A 53 -10.70 -13.67 -34.79
CA ILE A 53 -10.86 -15.14 -34.75
C ILE A 53 -12.31 -15.56 -34.47
N ILE A 54 -13.05 -14.81 -33.64
CA ILE A 54 -14.48 -15.06 -33.39
C ILE A 54 -15.29 -14.75 -34.65
N TYR A 55 -14.99 -13.65 -35.36
CA TYR A 55 -15.62 -13.32 -36.64
C TYR A 55 -15.49 -14.47 -37.66
N ASN A 56 -14.31 -15.09 -37.72
CA ASN A 56 -14.03 -16.23 -38.59
C ASN A 56 -14.44 -17.59 -37.99
N LYS A 57 -15.14 -17.59 -36.86
CA LYS A 57 -15.67 -18.78 -36.17
C LYS A 57 -14.60 -19.80 -35.78
N ALA A 58 -13.39 -19.36 -35.43
CA ALA A 58 -12.37 -20.25 -34.87
C ALA A 58 -12.88 -20.97 -33.61
N TRP A 59 -13.56 -20.21 -32.77
CA TRP A 59 -14.29 -20.68 -31.61
C TRP A 59 -15.60 -19.89 -31.48
N THR A 60 -16.53 -20.45 -30.70
CA THR A 60 -17.86 -19.87 -30.45
C THR A 60 -18.24 -20.09 -28.98
N TYR A 61 -19.19 -19.30 -28.47
CA TYR A 61 -19.66 -19.38 -27.09
C TYR A 61 -21.19 -19.45 -27.04
N CYS A 62 -21.72 -19.95 -25.92
CA CYS A 62 -23.15 -19.94 -25.67
C CYS A 62 -23.60 -18.52 -25.32
N PRO A 63 -24.51 -17.88 -26.09
CA PRO A 63 -24.95 -16.50 -25.83
C PRO A 63 -25.63 -16.32 -24.46
N SER A 64 -26.24 -17.38 -23.93
CA SER A 64 -26.87 -17.37 -22.60
C SER A 64 -25.88 -17.58 -21.44
N CYS A 65 -24.62 -17.86 -21.73
CA CYS A 65 -23.57 -18.11 -20.72
C CYS A 65 -22.64 -16.91 -20.49
N VAL A 66 -22.87 -15.79 -21.19
CA VAL A 66 -22.06 -14.56 -21.09
C VAL A 66 -22.95 -13.38 -20.69
N MET A 67 -22.40 -12.40 -19.96
CA MET A 67 -23.13 -11.20 -19.52
C MET A 67 -23.42 -10.23 -20.67
N GLY A 68 -22.52 -10.19 -21.66
CA GLY A 68 -22.58 -9.29 -22.80
C GLY A 68 -21.28 -9.33 -23.60
N THR A 69 -21.21 -8.53 -24.67
CA THR A 69 -20.03 -8.46 -25.55
C THR A 69 -19.56 -7.03 -25.75
N LEU A 70 -18.25 -6.86 -25.95
CA LEU A 70 -17.66 -5.64 -26.50
C LEU A 70 -17.10 -5.99 -27.88
N GLY A 71 -17.78 -5.51 -28.93
CA GLY A 71 -17.62 -6.08 -30.26
C GLY A 71 -18.21 -7.48 -30.31
N LEU A 72 -17.44 -8.46 -30.78
CA LEU A 72 -17.83 -9.88 -30.84
C LEU A 72 -17.35 -10.70 -29.63
N VAL A 73 -16.49 -10.11 -28.81
CA VAL A 73 -15.81 -10.78 -27.71
C VAL A 73 -16.63 -10.63 -26.42
N PRO A 74 -16.87 -11.73 -25.67
CA PRO A 74 -17.52 -11.68 -24.36
C PRO A 74 -16.77 -10.79 -23.36
N VAL A 75 -17.49 -10.08 -22.49
CA VAL A 75 -16.87 -9.26 -21.43
C VAL A 75 -15.96 -10.10 -20.52
N GLU A 76 -16.33 -11.36 -20.28
CA GLU A 76 -15.57 -12.33 -19.50
C GLU A 76 -14.23 -12.69 -20.13
N GLU A 77 -14.10 -12.62 -21.46
CA GLU A 77 -12.84 -12.87 -22.15
C GLU A 77 -11.83 -11.72 -21.91
N TYR A 78 -12.31 -10.47 -21.85
CA TYR A 78 -11.45 -9.34 -21.42
C TYR A 78 -11.01 -9.51 -19.96
N LEU A 79 -11.87 -10.05 -19.10
CA LEU A 79 -11.50 -10.41 -17.74
C LEU A 79 -10.46 -11.53 -17.74
N PHE A 80 -10.57 -12.52 -18.63
CA PHE A 80 -9.58 -13.57 -18.81
C PHE A 80 -8.20 -13.00 -19.16
N PHE A 81 -8.09 -12.07 -20.11
CA PHE A 81 -6.82 -11.43 -20.48
C PHE A 81 -6.11 -10.82 -19.25
N VAL A 82 -6.89 -10.15 -18.40
CA VAL A 82 -6.37 -9.53 -17.18
C VAL A 82 -6.00 -10.59 -16.15
N VAL A 83 -6.88 -11.55 -15.87
CA VAL A 83 -6.69 -12.58 -14.84
C VAL A 83 -5.50 -13.47 -15.17
N GLN A 84 -5.38 -13.96 -16.41
CA GLN A 84 -4.25 -14.78 -16.85
C GLN A 84 -2.93 -14.01 -16.75
N THR A 85 -2.90 -12.75 -17.21
CA THR A 85 -1.71 -11.89 -17.09
C THR A 85 -1.31 -11.71 -15.63
N LEU A 86 -2.26 -11.38 -14.73
CA LEU A 86 -1.98 -11.17 -13.31
C LEU A 86 -1.56 -12.46 -12.60
N LEU A 87 -2.15 -13.60 -12.94
CA LEU A 87 -1.80 -14.92 -12.37
C LEU A 87 -0.31 -15.21 -12.62
N THR A 88 0.12 -15.09 -13.88
CA THR A 88 1.49 -15.37 -14.31
C THR A 88 2.48 -14.32 -13.79
N CYS A 89 2.12 -13.03 -13.84
CA CYS A 89 2.96 -11.95 -13.33
C CYS A 89 3.25 -12.08 -11.83
N GLN A 90 2.22 -12.39 -11.03
CA GLN A 90 2.35 -12.52 -9.57
C GLN A 90 3.18 -13.74 -9.19
N LEU A 91 2.93 -14.88 -9.83
CA LEU A 91 3.73 -16.09 -9.61
C LEU A 91 5.21 -15.84 -9.97
N HIS A 92 5.47 -15.25 -11.15
CA HIS A 92 6.83 -14.90 -11.57
C HIS A 92 7.52 -13.96 -10.57
N SER A 93 6.82 -12.91 -10.11
CA SER A 93 7.39 -11.94 -9.16
C SER A 93 7.67 -12.55 -7.79
N LEU A 94 6.78 -13.43 -7.30
CA LEU A 94 6.95 -14.15 -6.05
C LEU A 94 8.18 -15.08 -6.09
N LEU A 95 8.32 -15.86 -7.17
CA LEU A 95 9.45 -16.79 -7.34
C LEU A 95 10.77 -16.05 -7.56
N THR A 96 10.77 -14.97 -8.36
CA THR A 96 12.02 -14.23 -8.63
C THR A 96 12.51 -13.44 -7.42
N LYS A 97 11.63 -12.88 -6.59
CA LYS A 97 12.06 -12.18 -5.36
C LYS A 97 12.69 -13.09 -4.32
N THR A 98 12.16 -14.29 -4.16
CA THR A 98 12.63 -15.26 -3.16
C THR A 98 13.87 -16.01 -3.61
N MET A 99 14.08 -16.17 -4.92
CA MET A 99 15.14 -17.01 -5.49
C MET A 99 16.24 -16.25 -6.24
N ALA A 100 16.13 -14.94 -6.47
CA ALA A 100 17.11 -14.17 -7.25
C ALA A 100 17.83 -13.07 -6.45
N GLY A 101 19.14 -12.91 -6.69
CA GLY A 101 19.96 -11.82 -6.15
C GLY A 101 19.62 -10.43 -6.72
N LEU A 102 20.40 -9.41 -6.33
CA LEU A 102 20.18 -8.02 -6.74
C LEU A 102 20.11 -7.90 -8.29
N PRO A 103 18.99 -7.39 -8.87
CA PRO A 103 18.81 -7.37 -10.32
C PRO A 103 19.93 -6.59 -11.05
N ALA A 104 20.39 -5.48 -10.48
CA ALA A 104 21.52 -4.70 -11.00
C ALA A 104 22.80 -5.53 -11.26
N VAL A 105 23.13 -6.51 -10.41
CA VAL A 105 24.33 -7.38 -10.58
C VAL A 105 24.16 -8.41 -11.71
N SER A 106 22.93 -8.58 -12.18
CA SER A 106 22.56 -9.47 -13.28
C SER A 106 22.60 -8.77 -14.65
N ILE A 107 22.86 -7.45 -14.67
CA ILE A 107 23.12 -6.68 -15.89
C ILE A 107 24.55 -7.02 -16.37
N SER A 108 24.72 -8.14 -17.07
CA SER A 108 26.00 -8.50 -17.69
C SER A 108 25.77 -8.81 -19.17
N PRO A 109 26.60 -8.30 -20.10
CA PRO A 109 26.57 -8.79 -21.47
C PRO A 109 27.19 -10.19 -21.50
N ASN A 110 26.40 -11.23 -21.83
CA ASN A 110 26.95 -12.55 -22.13
C ASN A 110 27.28 -12.59 -23.62
N LYS A 111 28.57 -12.60 -23.97
CA LYS A 111 29.05 -12.58 -25.35
C LYS A 111 28.67 -13.84 -26.16
N LYS A 112 28.32 -14.96 -25.52
CA LYS A 112 27.97 -16.24 -26.18
C LYS A 112 26.46 -16.50 -26.30
N ALA A 113 25.65 -15.78 -25.53
CA ALA A 113 24.20 -15.92 -25.50
C ALA A 113 23.38 -15.28 -26.65
N PRO A 114 23.85 -14.25 -27.39
CA PRO A 114 22.97 -13.57 -28.34
C PRO A 114 22.64 -14.47 -29.54
N LEU A 115 23.47 -15.46 -29.86
CA LEU A 115 23.24 -16.34 -31.01
C LEU A 115 21.95 -17.15 -30.85
N LEU A 116 21.75 -17.84 -29.71
CA LEU A 116 20.54 -18.64 -29.48
C LEU A 116 19.28 -17.78 -29.48
N SER A 117 19.26 -16.67 -28.75
CA SER A 117 18.08 -15.80 -28.67
C SER A 117 17.76 -15.12 -30.01
N THR A 118 18.79 -14.72 -30.77
CA THR A 118 18.61 -14.17 -32.13
C THR A 118 18.12 -15.26 -33.09
N SER A 119 18.66 -16.48 -33.02
CA SER A 119 18.19 -17.62 -33.81
C SER A 119 16.73 -17.95 -33.49
N LEU A 120 16.32 -17.94 -32.22
CA LEU A 120 14.93 -18.13 -31.81
C LEU A 120 14.03 -17.00 -32.32
N ALA A 121 14.47 -15.74 -32.24
CA ALA A 121 13.72 -14.60 -32.78
C ALA A 121 13.50 -14.74 -34.30
N VAL A 122 14.55 -15.05 -35.05
CA VAL A 122 14.49 -15.24 -36.51
C VAL A 122 13.63 -16.45 -36.88
N ALA A 123 13.82 -17.58 -36.19
CA ALA A 123 13.02 -18.79 -36.43
C ALA A 123 11.54 -18.54 -36.16
N TRP A 124 11.21 -17.85 -35.07
CA TRP A 124 9.82 -17.58 -34.71
C TRP A 124 9.16 -16.56 -35.65
N LEU A 125 9.92 -15.56 -36.12
CA LEU A 125 9.45 -14.63 -37.14
C LEU A 125 9.21 -15.31 -38.48
N ALA A 126 10.10 -16.22 -38.89
CA ALA A 126 9.92 -17.02 -40.11
C ALA A 126 8.69 -17.95 -39.99
N MET A 127 8.50 -18.58 -38.84
CA MET A 127 7.29 -19.37 -38.55
C MET A 127 6.03 -18.53 -38.60
N GLY A 128 6.05 -17.31 -38.05
CA GLY A 128 4.95 -16.36 -38.12
C GLY A 128 4.60 -15.95 -39.54
N ALA A 129 5.62 -15.60 -40.34
CA ALA A 129 5.45 -15.25 -41.74
C ALA A 129 4.86 -16.41 -42.56
N ALA A 130 5.32 -17.64 -42.31
CA ALA A 130 4.73 -18.83 -42.89
C ALA A 130 3.28 -19.03 -42.42
N ALA A 131 3.02 -18.90 -41.12
CA ALA A 131 1.70 -19.10 -40.52
C ALA A 131 0.63 -18.14 -41.10
N ILE A 132 0.98 -16.92 -41.49
CA ILE A 132 0.06 -16.00 -42.17
C ILE A 132 -0.56 -16.64 -43.43
N SER A 133 0.22 -17.41 -44.20
CA SER A 133 -0.29 -18.11 -45.40
C SER A 133 -1.19 -19.32 -45.08
N TYR A 134 -1.13 -19.84 -43.85
CA TYR A 134 -1.96 -20.95 -43.37
C TYR A 134 -3.14 -20.49 -42.51
N ALA A 135 -3.21 -19.20 -42.15
CA ALA A 135 -4.30 -18.55 -41.43
C ALA A 135 -5.49 -18.24 -42.37
N ASP A 136 -5.87 -19.22 -43.18
CA ASP A 136 -7.03 -19.20 -44.07
C ASP A 136 -8.24 -19.84 -43.35
N PRO A 137 -9.35 -19.11 -43.11
CA PRO A 137 -10.55 -19.62 -42.40
C PRO A 137 -11.20 -20.84 -43.05
N SER A 138 -10.85 -21.18 -44.30
CA SER A 138 -11.33 -22.39 -44.96
C SER A 138 -10.57 -23.66 -44.55
N ARG A 139 -9.45 -23.54 -43.83
CA ARG A 139 -8.55 -24.65 -43.49
C ARG A 139 -8.63 -25.01 -42.00
N LYS A 140 -8.44 -26.30 -41.71
CA LYS A 140 -8.25 -26.82 -40.34
C LYS A 140 -7.03 -26.25 -39.62
N THR A 141 -6.06 -25.71 -40.36
CA THR A 141 -4.87 -25.06 -39.79
C THR A 141 -5.13 -23.66 -39.27
N PHE A 142 -6.31 -23.07 -39.55
CA PHE A 142 -6.61 -21.67 -39.30
C PHE A 142 -6.28 -21.23 -37.88
N TYR A 143 -6.80 -21.94 -36.88
CA TYR A 143 -6.69 -21.50 -35.50
C TYR A 143 -5.26 -21.53 -34.99
N LEU A 144 -4.53 -22.63 -35.21
CA LEU A 144 -3.11 -22.73 -34.86
C LEU A 144 -2.26 -21.69 -35.60
N ALA A 145 -2.51 -21.50 -36.90
CA ALA A 145 -1.79 -20.55 -37.71
C ALA A 145 -2.04 -19.10 -37.25
N ALA A 146 -3.28 -18.78 -36.85
CA ALA A 146 -3.63 -17.49 -36.26
C ALA A 146 -2.89 -17.24 -34.94
N ILE A 147 -2.76 -18.24 -34.07
CA ILE A 147 -2.00 -18.13 -32.81
C ILE A 147 -0.51 -17.86 -33.10
N ILE A 148 0.10 -18.62 -34.00
CA ILE A 148 1.53 -18.46 -34.33
C ILE A 148 1.79 -17.11 -34.99
N ALA A 149 0.96 -16.69 -35.95
CA ALA A 149 1.09 -15.40 -36.63
C ALA A 149 0.93 -14.21 -35.66
N TRP A 150 -0.03 -14.29 -34.73
CA TRP A 150 -0.27 -13.24 -33.72
C TRP A 150 0.87 -13.12 -32.71
N THR A 151 1.40 -14.24 -32.22
CA THR A 151 2.49 -14.21 -31.24
C THR A 151 3.85 -13.85 -31.85
N ALA A 152 4.03 -14.07 -33.15
CA ALA A 152 5.29 -13.91 -33.85
C ALA A 152 6.00 -12.56 -33.65
N PRO A 153 5.37 -11.39 -33.91
CA PRO A 153 6.04 -10.09 -33.75
C PRO A 153 6.43 -9.82 -32.29
N VAL A 154 5.59 -10.21 -31.33
CA VAL A 154 5.86 -9.97 -29.90
C VAL A 154 6.98 -10.87 -29.40
N LEU A 155 6.93 -12.17 -29.71
CA LEU A 155 8.00 -13.10 -29.31
C LEU A 155 9.31 -12.80 -30.03
N CYS A 156 9.29 -12.37 -31.30
CA CYS A 156 10.49 -11.89 -31.99
C CYS A 156 11.11 -10.69 -31.25
N PHE A 157 10.30 -9.69 -30.88
CA PHE A 157 10.74 -8.53 -30.11
C PHE A 157 11.30 -8.94 -28.73
N LEU A 158 10.57 -9.78 -28.00
CA LEU A 158 10.95 -10.25 -26.67
C LEU A 158 12.19 -11.16 -26.69
N PHE A 159 12.38 -11.99 -27.71
CA PHE A 159 13.60 -12.79 -27.90
C PHE A 159 14.79 -11.91 -28.32
N THR A 160 14.57 -10.86 -29.10
CA THR A 160 15.59 -9.85 -29.41
C THR A 160 16.05 -9.12 -28.14
N ILE A 161 15.11 -8.65 -27.31
CA ILE A 161 15.42 -8.13 -25.97
C ILE A 161 16.04 -9.22 -25.11
N SER A 162 15.60 -10.47 -25.29
CA SER A 162 16.15 -11.59 -24.52
C SER A 162 17.63 -11.78 -24.76
N ALA A 163 18.14 -11.53 -25.98
CA ALA A 163 19.58 -11.55 -26.24
C ALA A 163 20.34 -10.58 -25.32
N ILE A 164 19.75 -9.42 -25.02
CA ILE A 164 20.28 -8.43 -24.07
C ILE A 164 20.11 -8.92 -22.62
N GLN A 165 19.04 -9.66 -22.33
CA GLN A 165 18.70 -10.16 -20.99
C GLN A 165 19.25 -11.56 -20.68
N THR A 166 19.93 -12.27 -21.57
CA THR A 166 20.20 -13.71 -21.36
C THR A 166 20.96 -14.00 -20.08
N SER A 167 21.92 -13.15 -19.68
CA SER A 167 22.59 -13.27 -18.37
C SER A 167 21.64 -13.10 -17.18
N PHE A 168 20.64 -12.24 -17.35
CA PHE A 168 19.59 -11.98 -16.36
C PHE A 168 18.64 -13.18 -16.25
N LEU A 169 18.21 -13.74 -17.38
CA LEU A 169 17.37 -14.93 -17.44
C LEU A 169 18.11 -16.19 -16.95
N GLN A 170 19.39 -16.34 -17.27
CA GLN A 170 20.24 -17.45 -16.77
C GLN A 170 20.32 -17.48 -15.24
N LYS A 171 20.27 -16.34 -14.56
CA LYS A 171 20.22 -16.29 -13.10
C LYS A 171 18.82 -16.57 -12.54
N ARG A 172 17.78 -16.61 -13.38
CA ARG A 172 16.36 -16.70 -13.02
C ARG A 172 15.59 -17.77 -13.80
N TRP A 173 16.29 -18.74 -14.40
CA TRP A 173 15.68 -19.67 -15.35
C TRP A 173 14.65 -20.58 -14.68
N ALA A 174 14.95 -21.08 -13.48
CA ALA A 174 14.04 -21.97 -12.74
C ALA A 174 12.73 -21.25 -12.33
N PRO A 175 12.78 -20.05 -11.69
CA PRO A 175 11.58 -19.22 -11.47
C PRO A 175 10.78 -18.94 -12.74
N SER A 176 11.46 -18.63 -13.85
CA SER A 176 10.82 -18.29 -15.13
C SER A 176 10.11 -19.51 -15.72
N LEU A 177 10.77 -20.67 -15.72
CA LEU A 177 10.19 -21.92 -16.23
C LEU A 177 8.97 -22.34 -15.42
N LEU A 178 9.04 -22.27 -14.08
CA LEU A 178 7.90 -22.57 -13.21
C LEU A 178 6.73 -21.61 -13.43
N ALA A 179 7.01 -20.32 -13.62
CA ALA A 179 5.99 -19.32 -13.92
C ALA A 179 5.36 -19.48 -15.32
N ILE A 180 6.02 -20.18 -16.25
CA ILE A 180 5.42 -20.56 -17.53
C ILE A 180 4.61 -21.85 -17.37
N ALA A 181 5.22 -22.90 -16.80
CA ALA A 181 4.65 -24.24 -16.76
C ALA A 181 3.42 -24.35 -15.86
N LEU A 182 3.45 -23.77 -14.66
CA LEU A 182 2.35 -23.93 -13.69
C LEU A 182 1.06 -23.25 -14.16
N PRO A 183 1.04 -21.97 -14.58
CA PRO A 183 -0.16 -21.35 -15.12
C PRO A 183 -0.64 -22.02 -16.40
N THR A 184 0.28 -22.48 -17.28
CA THR A 184 -0.09 -23.18 -18.51
C THR A 184 -0.85 -24.47 -18.19
N LEU A 185 -0.28 -25.34 -17.34
CA LEU A 185 -0.93 -26.60 -16.96
C LEU A 185 -2.26 -26.35 -16.24
N TYR A 186 -2.30 -25.35 -15.36
CA TYR A 186 -3.52 -24.99 -14.63
C TYR A 186 -4.64 -24.55 -15.59
N LEU A 187 -4.34 -23.62 -16.50
CA LEU A 187 -5.31 -23.11 -17.46
C LEU A 187 -5.78 -24.19 -18.42
N CYS A 188 -4.90 -25.07 -18.90
CA CYS A 188 -5.31 -26.26 -19.68
C CYS A 188 -6.36 -27.12 -18.95
N ILE A 189 -6.23 -27.30 -17.63
CA ILE A 189 -7.19 -28.07 -16.82
C ILE A 189 -8.53 -27.33 -16.71
N ILE A 190 -8.49 -26.04 -16.37
CA ILE A 190 -9.72 -25.23 -16.23
C ILE A 190 -10.46 -25.14 -17.55
N ASP A 191 -9.72 -25.00 -18.64
CA ASP A 191 -10.31 -24.89 -19.96
C ASP A 191 -10.97 -26.19 -20.42
N SER A 192 -10.34 -27.33 -20.12
CA SER A 192 -10.96 -28.65 -20.31
C SER A 192 -12.30 -28.78 -19.58
N ILE A 193 -12.45 -28.15 -18.41
CA ILE A 193 -13.70 -28.12 -17.64
C ILE A 193 -14.72 -27.20 -18.34
N ALA A 194 -14.30 -26.01 -18.77
CA ALA A 194 -15.16 -25.02 -19.41
C ALA A 194 -15.74 -25.53 -20.75
N ILE A 195 -14.91 -26.16 -21.59
CA ILE A 195 -15.30 -26.78 -22.86
C ILE A 195 -16.30 -27.92 -22.61
N ARG A 196 -16.00 -28.82 -21.66
CA ARG A 196 -16.92 -29.93 -21.31
C ARG A 196 -18.25 -29.45 -20.72
N ALA A 197 -18.26 -28.30 -20.07
CA ALA A 197 -19.48 -27.68 -19.53
C ALA A 197 -20.33 -26.97 -20.59
N GLY A 198 -19.84 -26.85 -21.83
CA GLY A 198 -20.51 -26.17 -22.94
C GLY A 198 -20.47 -24.64 -22.85
N THR A 199 -19.54 -24.09 -22.06
CA THR A 199 -19.39 -22.63 -21.90
C THR A 199 -19.02 -21.99 -23.24
N TRP A 200 -18.06 -22.62 -23.91
CA TRP A 200 -17.59 -22.27 -25.24
C TRP A 200 -17.00 -23.50 -25.94
N HIS A 201 -16.82 -23.43 -27.25
CA HIS A 201 -16.43 -24.56 -28.10
C HIS A 201 -15.56 -24.12 -29.27
N ILE A 202 -14.53 -24.93 -29.57
CA ILE A 202 -13.62 -24.73 -30.71
C ILE A 202 -14.18 -25.40 -31.94
N THR A 203 -14.30 -24.67 -33.04
CA THR A 203 -14.96 -25.18 -34.25
C THR A 203 -14.06 -26.19 -34.98
N GLU A 204 -14.57 -27.41 -35.20
CA GLU A 204 -13.87 -28.50 -35.92
C GLU A 204 -13.41 -28.10 -37.34
N ARG A 205 -14.12 -27.16 -37.98
CA ARG A 205 -13.77 -26.63 -39.30
C ARG A 205 -12.39 -25.96 -39.34
N THR A 206 -12.02 -25.31 -38.24
CA THR A 206 -10.85 -24.42 -38.14
C THR A 206 -9.78 -24.94 -37.21
N SER A 207 -9.99 -26.12 -36.62
CA SER A 207 -9.08 -26.83 -35.72
C SER A 207 -8.47 -28.06 -36.39
N LEU A 208 -7.27 -28.43 -35.95
CA LEU A 208 -6.56 -29.65 -36.34
C LEU A 208 -7.21 -30.92 -35.77
N GLU A 209 -8.03 -30.79 -34.73
CA GLU A 209 -8.64 -31.90 -34.00
C GLU A 209 -7.60 -32.87 -33.39
N ILE A 210 -6.42 -32.34 -33.07
CA ILE A 210 -5.39 -33.05 -32.31
C ILE A 210 -5.56 -32.65 -30.85
N PHE A 211 -5.75 -33.62 -29.97
CA PHE A 211 -6.03 -33.37 -28.55
C PHE A 211 -4.84 -33.77 -27.68
N LEU A 212 -4.45 -32.88 -26.75
CA LEU A 212 -3.41 -33.20 -25.74
C LEU A 212 -3.91 -34.28 -24.77
N TRP A 213 -5.17 -34.14 -24.35
CA TRP A 213 -5.96 -35.18 -23.67
C TRP A 213 -7.44 -34.97 -24.00
N LYS A 214 -8.29 -35.91 -23.58
CA LYS A 214 -9.73 -35.90 -23.90
C LYS A 214 -10.36 -34.54 -23.58
N GLY A 215 -10.80 -33.81 -24.61
CA GLY A 215 -11.50 -32.52 -24.47
C GLY A 215 -10.62 -31.27 -24.38
N LEU A 216 -9.32 -31.35 -24.69
CA LEU A 216 -8.43 -30.19 -24.83
C LEU A 216 -7.63 -30.24 -26.14
N PRO A 217 -7.97 -29.41 -27.14
CA PRO A 217 -7.20 -29.29 -28.37
C PRO A 217 -5.77 -28.83 -28.12
N ILE A 218 -4.84 -29.26 -28.97
CA ILE A 218 -3.43 -28.90 -28.87
C ILE A 218 -3.22 -27.39 -29.08
N GLU A 219 -4.09 -26.76 -29.88
CA GLU A 219 -4.08 -25.32 -30.12
C GLU A 219 -4.26 -24.52 -28.83
N GLU A 220 -5.14 -24.95 -27.92
CA GLU A 220 -5.33 -24.31 -26.61
C GLU A 220 -4.11 -24.48 -25.70
N ALA A 221 -3.54 -25.69 -25.66
CA ALA A 221 -2.33 -25.93 -24.89
C ALA A 221 -1.17 -25.06 -25.39
N ILE A 222 -1.05 -24.90 -26.71
CA ILE A 222 -0.08 -24.01 -27.33
C ILE A 222 -0.40 -22.55 -26.99
N PHE A 223 -1.65 -22.12 -27.09
CA PHE A 223 -2.11 -20.78 -26.73
C PHE A 223 -1.72 -20.42 -25.28
N PHE A 224 -2.04 -21.26 -24.29
CA PHE A 224 -1.65 -21.01 -22.90
C PHE A 224 -0.14 -21.01 -22.71
N PHE A 225 0.59 -21.89 -23.39
CA PHE A 225 2.05 -21.90 -23.32
C PHE A 225 2.68 -20.60 -23.85
N VAL A 226 2.30 -20.17 -25.06
CA VAL A 226 2.90 -18.99 -25.71
C VAL A 226 2.49 -17.68 -25.03
N THR A 227 1.25 -17.58 -24.53
CA THR A 227 0.81 -16.41 -23.76
C THR A 227 1.56 -16.29 -22.44
N ASN A 228 1.73 -17.38 -21.69
CA ASN A 228 2.53 -17.38 -20.46
C ASN A 228 4.01 -17.11 -20.72
N LEU A 229 4.56 -17.62 -21.83
CA LEU A 229 5.91 -17.29 -22.29
C LEU A 229 6.08 -15.80 -22.57
N MET A 230 5.15 -15.17 -23.31
CA MET A 230 5.16 -13.73 -23.57
C MET A 230 5.08 -12.91 -22.28
N VAL A 231 4.21 -13.29 -21.35
CA VAL A 231 4.05 -12.58 -20.07
C VAL A 231 5.31 -12.69 -19.21
N VAL A 232 5.94 -13.87 -19.12
CA VAL A 232 7.18 -14.06 -18.35
C VAL A 232 8.34 -13.31 -18.98
N LEU A 233 8.52 -13.38 -20.31
CA LEU A 233 9.55 -12.61 -21.01
C LEU A 233 9.31 -11.09 -20.89
N GLY A 234 8.04 -10.66 -20.90
CA GLY A 234 7.64 -9.28 -20.63
C GLY A 234 7.98 -8.84 -19.21
N CYS A 235 7.75 -9.70 -18.21
CA CYS A 235 8.15 -9.44 -16.83
C CYS A 235 9.67 -9.29 -16.69
N THR A 236 10.45 -10.20 -17.26
CA THR A 236 11.91 -10.13 -17.20
C THR A 236 12.46 -8.91 -17.95
N GLY A 237 11.87 -8.59 -19.11
CA GLY A 237 12.22 -7.40 -19.87
C GLY A 237 11.94 -6.11 -19.09
N PHE A 238 10.79 -6.04 -18.42
CA PHE A 238 10.46 -4.92 -17.53
C PHE A 238 11.44 -4.82 -16.36
N ASP A 239 11.69 -5.92 -15.66
CA ASP A 239 12.61 -5.96 -14.51
C ASP A 239 14.04 -5.56 -14.93
N LEU A 240 14.53 -6.03 -16.08
CA LEU A 240 15.82 -5.62 -16.63
C LEU A 240 15.85 -4.14 -16.97
N ALA A 241 14.90 -3.66 -17.77
CA ALA A 241 14.85 -2.28 -18.21
C ALA A 241 14.85 -1.33 -17.01
N SER A 242 14.08 -1.66 -15.98
CA SER A 242 14.05 -0.81 -14.80
C SER A 242 15.22 -1.00 -13.83
N ALA A 243 15.92 -2.13 -13.85
CA ALA A 243 17.21 -2.28 -13.15
C ALA A 243 18.31 -1.47 -13.85
N ILE A 244 18.25 -1.33 -15.18
CA ILE A 244 19.17 -0.48 -15.95
C ILE A 244 18.91 0.98 -15.62
N VAL A 245 17.64 1.41 -15.65
CA VAL A 245 17.27 2.78 -15.23
C VAL A 245 17.80 3.05 -13.83
N SER A 246 17.44 2.23 -12.83
CA SER A 246 17.89 2.46 -11.46
C SER A 246 19.42 2.48 -11.27
N THR A 247 20.17 1.79 -12.12
CA THR A 247 21.64 1.69 -12.05
C THR A 247 22.35 2.83 -12.79
N TYR A 248 21.83 3.25 -13.95
CA TYR A 248 22.53 4.17 -14.87
C TYR A 248 21.81 5.51 -15.10
N ASP A 249 20.47 5.54 -15.05
CA ASP A 249 19.66 6.73 -15.35
C ASP A 249 18.94 7.22 -14.08
N LYS A 250 19.24 8.45 -13.66
CA LYS A 250 18.69 9.04 -12.42
C LYS A 250 17.28 9.64 -12.62
N THR A 251 16.65 9.47 -13.78
CA THR A 251 15.30 9.98 -14.02
C THR A 251 14.24 9.14 -13.28
N GLU A 252 13.44 9.78 -12.42
CA GLU A 252 12.36 9.11 -11.67
C GLU A 252 11.15 8.76 -12.57
N THR A 253 11.08 9.30 -13.79
CA THR A 253 9.94 9.11 -14.69
C THR A 253 10.01 7.77 -15.41
N PHE A 254 9.32 6.79 -14.85
CA PHE A 254 8.97 5.54 -15.53
C PHE A 254 8.00 5.83 -16.68
N SER A 255 8.49 5.80 -17.91
CA SER A 255 7.68 5.83 -19.12
C SER A 255 8.06 4.65 -20.01
N PHE A 256 7.17 4.26 -20.92
CA PHE A 256 7.48 3.25 -21.93
C PHE A 256 8.74 3.62 -22.72
N LEU A 257 8.88 4.90 -23.09
CA LEU A 257 10.05 5.39 -23.81
C LEU A 257 11.33 5.27 -22.97
N SER A 258 11.28 5.51 -21.66
CA SER A 258 12.48 5.38 -20.81
C SER A 258 12.90 3.91 -20.63
N LEU A 259 11.95 2.98 -20.55
CA LEU A 259 12.27 1.55 -20.53
C LEU A 259 12.89 1.07 -21.85
N CYS A 260 12.34 1.50 -22.99
CA CYS A 260 12.90 1.17 -24.31
C CYS A 260 14.28 1.82 -24.51
N TYR A 261 14.45 3.08 -24.12
CA TYR A 261 15.74 3.78 -24.19
C TYR A 261 16.80 3.09 -23.32
N ALA A 262 16.45 2.68 -22.10
CA ALA A 262 17.35 1.98 -21.20
C ALA A 262 17.89 0.67 -21.81
N LEU A 263 17.06 -0.06 -22.56
CA LEU A 263 17.51 -1.29 -23.23
C LEU A 263 18.54 -1.04 -24.34
N LEU A 264 18.52 0.15 -24.96
CA LEU A 264 19.40 0.54 -26.07
C LEU A 264 20.67 1.29 -25.65
N CYS A 265 20.76 1.73 -24.39
CA CYS A 265 21.91 2.53 -23.93
C CYS A 265 23.19 1.70 -23.72
N PRO A 266 24.38 2.24 -24.10
CA PRO A 266 25.66 1.63 -23.78
C PRO A 266 25.88 1.63 -22.27
N ARG A 267 26.53 0.57 -21.76
CA ARG A 267 26.65 0.31 -20.31
C ARG A 267 28.11 0.27 -19.89
N ASN A 268 28.43 0.96 -18.79
CA ASN A 268 29.73 0.86 -18.16
C ASN A 268 29.76 -0.40 -17.27
N GLU A 269 30.56 -1.39 -17.65
CA GLU A 269 30.70 -2.67 -16.93
C GLU A 269 31.30 -2.49 -15.52
N ASN A 270 32.11 -1.44 -15.32
CA ASN A 270 32.73 -1.17 -14.02
C ASN A 270 31.69 -0.91 -12.93
N VAL A 271 30.56 -0.28 -13.27
CA VAL A 271 29.47 0.00 -12.32
C VAL A 271 28.88 -1.28 -11.75
N VAL A 272 28.66 -2.28 -12.61
CA VAL A 272 28.11 -3.58 -12.19
C VAL A 272 29.17 -4.39 -11.45
N ARG A 273 30.44 -4.30 -11.85
CA ARG A 273 31.56 -4.95 -11.17
C ARG A 273 31.73 -4.44 -9.75
N ASP A 274 31.69 -3.13 -9.54
CA ASP A 274 31.85 -2.52 -8.22
C ASP A 274 30.70 -2.91 -7.29
N LEU A 275 29.46 -2.91 -7.80
CA LEU A 275 28.30 -3.33 -7.03
C LEU A 275 28.34 -4.83 -6.71
N ARG A 276 28.86 -5.66 -7.62
CA ARG A 276 29.05 -7.10 -7.38
C ARG A 276 30.02 -7.34 -6.23
N ALA A 277 31.13 -6.61 -6.18
CA ALA A 277 32.08 -6.69 -5.07
C ALA A 277 31.40 -6.37 -3.71
N CYS A 278 30.52 -5.36 -3.67
CA CYS A 278 29.77 -5.04 -2.44
C CYS A 278 28.80 -6.17 -2.03
N VAL A 279 28.14 -6.82 -3.00
CA VAL A 279 27.26 -7.97 -2.72
C VAL A 279 28.06 -9.16 -2.20
N GLU A 280 29.24 -9.43 -2.76
CA GLU A 280 30.15 -10.51 -2.31
C GLU A 280 30.63 -10.27 -0.87
N ILE A 281 31.00 -9.04 -0.52
CA ILE A 281 31.34 -8.64 0.86
C ILE A 281 30.18 -8.92 1.82
N LEU A 282 28.95 -8.52 1.48
CA LEU A 282 27.78 -8.78 2.32
C LEU A 282 27.49 -10.28 2.47
N GLN A 283 27.58 -11.05 1.39
CA GLN A 283 27.33 -12.50 1.41
C GLN A 283 28.33 -13.24 2.29
N ALA A 284 29.60 -12.84 2.24
CA ALA A 284 30.65 -13.40 3.11
C ALA A 284 30.49 -12.94 4.57
N GLY A 285 30.16 -11.67 4.80
CA GLY A 285 30.12 -11.07 6.14
C GLY A 285 28.86 -11.39 6.95
N SER A 286 27.67 -11.47 6.34
CA SER A 286 26.44 -11.78 7.09
C SER A 286 25.32 -12.37 6.23
N ALA A 287 25.14 -13.69 6.37
CA ALA A 287 23.98 -14.39 5.81
C ALA A 287 22.63 -13.85 6.34
N SER A 288 22.58 -13.36 7.59
CA SER A 288 21.34 -12.83 8.19
C SER A 288 20.93 -11.50 7.53
N PHE A 289 21.87 -10.57 7.36
CA PHE A 289 21.59 -9.29 6.69
C PHE A 289 21.37 -9.50 5.19
N TYR A 290 22.13 -10.39 4.54
CA TYR A 290 21.91 -10.74 3.14
C TYR A 290 20.48 -11.25 2.90
N ASN A 291 20.02 -12.20 3.70
CA ASN A 291 18.67 -12.75 3.57
C ASN A 291 17.58 -11.75 3.98
N SER A 292 17.83 -10.89 4.96
CA SER A 292 16.84 -9.88 5.35
C SER A 292 16.74 -8.74 4.34
N SER A 293 17.79 -8.50 3.55
CA SER A 293 17.80 -7.49 2.49
C SER A 293 16.73 -7.74 1.40
N PHE A 294 16.25 -8.98 1.24
CA PHE A 294 15.20 -9.34 0.28
C PHE A 294 13.84 -8.69 0.59
N PHE A 295 13.64 -8.18 1.81
CA PHE A 295 12.38 -7.54 2.22
C PHE A 295 12.33 -6.03 1.95
N PHE A 296 13.36 -5.48 1.31
CA PHE A 296 13.42 -4.07 0.91
C PHE A 296 13.33 -3.93 -0.60
N ASP A 297 12.76 -2.81 -1.05
CA ASP A 297 12.74 -2.40 -2.45
C ASP A 297 14.16 -2.36 -3.04
N GLU A 298 14.30 -2.59 -4.35
CA GLU A 298 15.61 -2.77 -5.01
C GLU A 298 16.58 -1.61 -4.75
N ASP A 299 16.12 -0.36 -4.82
CA ASP A 299 16.97 0.82 -4.61
C ASP A 299 17.48 0.90 -3.18
N ILE A 300 16.57 0.70 -2.21
CA ILE A 300 16.92 0.68 -0.79
C ILE A 300 17.86 -0.49 -0.49
N ARG A 301 17.54 -1.67 -1.05
CA ARG A 301 18.36 -2.86 -0.90
C ARG A 301 19.77 -2.63 -1.41
N ARG A 302 19.93 -2.01 -2.59
CA ARG A 302 21.25 -1.64 -3.15
C ARG A 302 21.98 -0.71 -2.20
N ASP A 303 21.31 0.35 -1.74
CA ASP A 303 21.94 1.36 -0.89
C ASP A 303 22.38 0.75 0.47
N LEU A 304 21.57 -0.13 1.06
CA LEU A 304 21.92 -0.89 2.27
C LEU A 304 23.07 -1.89 2.04
N VAL A 305 23.14 -2.54 0.87
CA VAL A 305 24.27 -3.41 0.49
C VAL A 305 25.56 -2.61 0.42
N VAL A 306 25.53 -1.43 -0.21
CA VAL A 306 26.69 -0.54 -0.32
C VAL A 306 27.12 -0.04 1.07
N LEU A 307 26.17 0.39 1.90
CA LEU A 307 26.45 0.83 3.27
C LEU A 307 27.06 -0.30 4.11
N TYR A 308 26.51 -1.51 4.03
CA TYR A 308 27.05 -2.66 4.75
C TYR A 308 28.46 -3.01 4.28
N ALA A 309 28.69 -3.03 2.97
CA ALA A 309 30.01 -3.30 2.40
C ALA A 309 31.04 -2.27 2.85
N PHE A 310 30.65 -1.00 2.98
CA PHE A 310 31.50 0.04 3.56
C PHE A 310 31.81 -0.21 5.03
N CYS A 311 30.80 -0.41 5.87
CA CYS A 311 31.01 -0.67 7.29
C CYS A 311 31.91 -1.89 7.50
N ARG A 312 31.67 -2.98 6.75
CA ARG A 312 32.47 -4.20 6.87
C ARG A 312 33.91 -4.01 6.37
N PHE A 313 34.08 -3.30 5.26
CA PHE A 313 35.41 -2.99 4.73
C PHE A 313 36.24 -2.17 5.72
N THR A 314 35.65 -1.14 6.35
CA THR A 314 36.37 -0.31 7.33
C THR A 314 36.62 -1.04 8.66
N ASP A 315 35.69 -1.88 9.09
CA ASP A 315 35.83 -2.79 10.23
C ASP A 315 37.01 -3.75 10.04
N ASP A 316 37.06 -4.44 8.88
CA ASP A 316 38.15 -5.35 8.54
C ASP A 316 39.50 -4.62 8.46
N VAL A 317 39.54 -3.35 8.01
CA VAL A 317 40.78 -2.53 8.01
C VAL A 317 41.28 -2.25 9.43
N ALA A 318 40.39 -2.03 10.40
CA ALA A 318 40.76 -1.82 11.79
C ALA A 318 41.17 -3.13 12.49
N ASP A 319 40.49 -4.23 12.17
CA ASP A 319 40.64 -5.54 12.83
C ASP A 319 41.75 -6.42 12.25
N ASP A 320 42.32 -6.11 11.08
CA ASP A 320 43.36 -6.92 10.45
C ASP A 320 44.69 -6.88 11.21
N ALA A 321 44.80 -7.75 12.23
CA ALA A 321 45.98 -7.90 13.07
C ALA A 321 47.24 -8.35 12.30
N SER A 322 47.12 -8.77 11.02
CA SER A 322 48.28 -9.09 10.18
C SER A 322 49.02 -7.84 9.71
N GLU A 323 48.35 -6.68 9.69
CA GLU A 323 48.95 -5.40 9.31
C GLU A 323 49.41 -4.58 10.54
N PRO A 324 50.58 -3.92 10.47
CA PRO A 324 51.05 -3.04 11.54
C PRO A 324 50.03 -1.95 11.90
N LEU A 325 49.96 -1.60 13.19
CA LEU A 325 49.05 -0.57 13.71
C LEU A 325 49.12 0.74 12.93
N GLU A 326 50.33 1.21 12.61
CA GLU A 326 50.55 2.46 11.86
C GLU A 326 49.89 2.45 10.48
N LYS A 327 49.91 1.30 9.79
CA LYS A 327 49.23 1.17 8.48
C LYS A 327 47.72 1.13 8.62
N ARG A 328 47.20 0.44 9.64
CA ARG A 328 45.76 0.42 9.94
C ARG A 328 45.25 1.82 10.23
N LYS A 329 45.98 2.56 11.07
CA LYS A 329 45.69 3.97 11.39
C LYS A 329 45.75 4.87 10.16
N ALA A 330 46.80 4.77 9.34
CA ALA A 330 46.91 5.55 8.10
C ALA A 330 45.73 5.30 7.14
N LYS A 331 45.28 4.05 6.97
CA LYS A 331 44.10 3.73 6.15
C LYS A 331 42.81 4.31 6.73
N LEU A 332 42.63 4.32 8.05
CA LEU A 332 41.49 4.98 8.70
C LEU A 332 41.52 6.50 8.50
N ASP A 333 42.70 7.13 8.61
CA ASP A 333 42.87 8.56 8.35
C ASP A 333 42.56 8.92 6.89
N GLU A 334 43.02 8.11 5.93
CA GLU A 334 42.64 8.25 4.51
C GLU A 334 41.12 8.15 4.31
N THR A 335 40.47 7.20 5.00
CA THR A 335 39.01 7.04 4.96
C THR A 335 38.30 8.25 5.56
N ARG A 336 38.84 8.82 6.64
CA ARG A 336 38.31 10.03 7.28
C ARG A 336 38.38 11.23 6.33
N VAL A 337 39.50 11.40 5.63
CA VAL A 337 39.68 12.45 4.60
C VAL A 337 38.70 12.24 3.45
N PHE A 338 38.51 11.00 2.99
CA PHE A 338 37.51 10.66 1.98
C PHE A 338 36.09 11.10 2.40
N ILE A 339 35.66 10.75 3.61
CA ILE A 339 34.34 11.13 4.14
C ILE A 339 34.20 12.66 4.18
N GLN A 340 35.16 13.35 4.78
CA GLN A 340 35.13 14.81 4.95
C GLN A 340 35.13 15.58 3.63
N THR A 341 35.79 15.03 2.61
CA THR A 341 35.86 15.64 1.28
C THR A 341 34.59 15.40 0.48
N GLU A 342 34.02 14.20 0.58
CA GLU A 342 33.00 13.77 -0.37
C GLU A 342 31.57 13.83 0.15
N PHE A 343 31.36 13.72 1.47
CA PHE A 343 30.04 13.69 2.08
C PHE A 343 29.64 15.06 2.65
N PRO A 344 28.37 15.45 2.52
CA PRO A 344 27.88 16.71 3.08
C PRO A 344 27.74 16.62 4.60
N THR A 345 27.90 17.76 5.28
CA THR A 345 27.38 17.90 6.66
C THR A 345 25.86 17.76 6.67
N ARG A 346 25.28 17.46 7.83
CA ARG A 346 23.82 17.41 8.02
C ARG A 346 23.11 18.68 7.53
N LEU A 347 23.74 19.84 7.72
CA LEU A 347 23.24 21.14 7.26
C LEU A 347 23.25 21.28 5.73
N MET A 348 24.25 20.69 5.07
CA MET A 348 24.43 20.77 3.61
C MET A 348 23.72 19.65 2.86
N LEU A 349 23.31 18.57 3.54
CA LEU A 349 22.65 17.42 2.93
C LEU A 349 21.45 17.78 2.04
N PRO A 350 20.55 18.73 2.41
CA PRO A 350 19.44 19.14 1.55
C PRO A 350 19.88 19.74 0.20
N MET A 351 21.11 20.24 0.10
CA MET A 351 21.69 20.82 -1.12
C MET A 351 22.63 19.86 -1.86
N ALA A 352 22.81 18.63 -1.36
CA ALA A 352 23.80 17.71 -1.88
C ALA A 352 23.43 17.21 -3.29
N LEU A 353 24.34 17.40 -4.24
CA LEU A 353 24.19 16.93 -5.61
C LEU A 353 24.91 15.59 -5.82
N PRO A 354 24.40 14.73 -6.73
CA PRO A 354 25.09 13.50 -7.07
C PRO A 354 26.48 13.77 -7.67
N LYS A 355 27.47 12.95 -7.31
CA LYS A 355 28.84 13.08 -7.82
C LYS A 355 28.93 12.72 -9.31
N SER A 356 29.87 13.36 -10.01
CA SER A 356 30.15 13.09 -11.43
C SER A 356 30.95 11.79 -11.60
N GLU A 357 30.79 11.11 -12.74
CA GLU A 357 31.51 9.86 -13.03
C GLU A 357 33.03 10.05 -12.97
N LYS A 358 33.55 11.20 -13.42
CA LYS A 358 34.97 11.52 -13.38
C LYS A 358 35.51 11.57 -11.96
N ALA A 359 34.77 12.18 -11.02
CA ALA A 359 35.16 12.23 -9.62
C ALA A 359 35.13 10.85 -8.96
N ILE A 360 34.13 10.01 -9.32
CA ILE A 360 34.00 8.65 -8.80
C ILE A 360 35.21 7.79 -9.22
N CYS A 361 35.67 7.90 -10.47
CA CYS A 361 36.78 7.11 -10.99
C CYS A 361 38.17 7.47 -10.40
N LEU A 362 38.28 8.52 -9.58
CA LEU A 362 39.52 8.87 -8.87
C LEU A 362 39.84 7.91 -7.71
N TYR A 363 38.85 7.12 -7.26
CA TYR A 363 39.01 6.21 -6.13
C TYR A 363 39.24 4.78 -6.60
N ASP A 364 40.28 4.13 -6.09
CA ASP A 364 40.72 2.80 -6.52
C ASP A 364 39.86 1.65 -5.99
N HIS A 365 39.23 1.83 -4.82
CA HIS A 365 38.44 0.78 -4.19
C HIS A 365 36.96 0.81 -4.64
N PRO A 366 36.35 -0.33 -5.02
CA PRO A 366 34.96 -0.40 -5.48
C PRO A 366 33.95 0.07 -4.42
N VAL A 367 34.25 -0.09 -3.13
CA VAL A 367 33.40 0.38 -2.03
C VAL A 367 33.32 1.91 -2.04
N TYR A 368 34.43 2.64 -2.16
CA TYR A 368 34.40 4.10 -2.25
C TYR A 368 33.65 4.58 -3.50
N ARG A 369 33.88 3.93 -4.65
CA ARG A 369 33.17 4.28 -5.88
C ARG A 369 31.66 4.10 -5.78
N THR A 370 31.20 3.02 -5.16
CA THR A 370 29.76 2.76 -4.96
C THR A 370 29.15 3.68 -3.91
N MET A 371 29.88 4.02 -2.85
CA MET A 371 29.49 5.02 -1.86
C MET A 371 29.16 6.36 -2.53
N LEU A 372 30.10 6.87 -3.35
CA LEU A 372 29.92 8.13 -4.09
C LEU A 372 28.78 8.09 -5.11
N ARG A 373 28.60 6.95 -5.76
CA ARG A 373 27.58 6.78 -6.80
C ARG A 373 26.17 6.76 -6.24
N TYR A 374 25.97 6.08 -5.11
CA TYR A 374 24.62 5.71 -4.64
C TYR A 374 24.19 6.39 -3.35
N ILE A 375 25.10 6.71 -2.43
CA ILE A 375 24.70 7.16 -1.07
C ILE A 375 25.34 8.47 -0.59
N ALA A 376 26.38 8.99 -1.24
CA ALA A 376 27.06 10.22 -0.80
C ALA A 376 26.15 11.46 -0.71
N ASN A 377 25.10 11.54 -1.51
CA ASN A 377 24.11 12.64 -1.45
C ASN A 377 22.87 12.30 -0.60
N LYS A 378 22.90 11.19 0.14
CA LYS A 378 21.79 10.70 0.98
C LYS A 378 22.17 10.61 2.46
N LEU A 379 23.46 10.62 2.77
CA LEU A 379 23.97 10.47 4.12
C LEU A 379 24.71 11.73 4.59
N PRO A 380 24.47 12.17 5.84
CA PRO A 380 25.35 13.12 6.50
C PRO A 380 26.70 12.46 6.81
N GLN A 381 27.79 13.23 6.78
CA GLN A 381 29.13 12.73 7.10
C GLN A 381 29.31 12.36 8.58
N GLU A 382 28.55 13.01 9.48
CA GLU A 382 28.70 12.90 10.92
C GLU A 382 28.63 11.45 11.44
N PRO A 383 27.59 10.63 11.14
CA PRO A 383 27.57 9.23 11.58
C PRO A 383 28.67 8.36 10.94
N LEU A 384 29.16 8.70 9.74
CA LEU A 384 30.29 7.97 9.14
C LEU A 384 31.58 8.23 9.92
N LEU A 385 31.79 9.47 10.37
CA LEU A 385 32.93 9.84 11.19
C LEU A 385 32.83 9.24 12.60
N GLU A 386 31.63 9.25 13.20
CA GLU A 386 31.37 8.59 14.49
C GLU A 386 31.69 7.09 14.45
N LEU A 387 31.41 6.42 13.32
CA LEU A 387 31.79 5.01 13.13
C LEU A 387 33.31 4.83 13.15
N LEU A 388 34.08 5.71 12.48
CA LEU A 388 35.54 5.67 12.50
C LEU A 388 36.11 5.96 13.89
N ASP A 389 35.48 6.84 14.68
CA ASP A 389 35.87 7.09 16.08
C ASP A 389 35.74 5.80 16.93
N GLY A 390 34.76 4.95 16.63
CA GLY A 390 34.61 3.62 17.24
C GLY A 390 35.77 2.69 16.91
N TYR A 391 36.16 2.60 15.64
CA TYR A 391 37.31 1.80 15.21
C TYR A 391 38.64 2.31 15.78
N GLU A 392 38.79 3.63 15.92
CA GLU A 392 39.94 4.22 16.58
C GLU A 392 40.01 3.82 18.06
N TRP A 393 38.85 3.74 18.74
CA TRP A 393 38.79 3.18 20.10
C TRP A 393 39.25 1.72 20.11
N ASP A 394 38.83 0.88 19.17
CA ASP A 394 39.29 -0.51 19.07
C ASP A 394 40.81 -0.61 18.89
N LEU A 395 41.43 0.26 18.08
CA LEU A 395 42.90 0.32 17.94
C LEU A 395 43.60 0.75 19.24
N LEU A 396 42.98 1.61 20.05
CA LEU A 396 43.51 1.98 21.36
C LEU A 396 43.45 0.82 22.36
N LEU A 397 42.47 -0.08 22.24
CA LEU A 397 42.40 -1.30 23.07
C LEU A 397 43.56 -2.26 22.78
N ASP A 398 44.01 -2.34 21.52
CA ASP A 398 45.15 -3.17 21.11
C ASP A 398 46.48 -2.69 21.73
N THR A 399 46.59 -1.40 22.07
CA THR A 399 47.85 -0.76 22.50
C THR A 399 47.93 -0.47 23.99
N ASP A 400 46.83 0.01 24.58
CA ASP A 400 46.79 0.45 25.97
C ASP A 400 45.60 -0.18 26.71
N ARG A 401 45.91 -1.16 27.58
CA ARG A 401 44.90 -1.86 28.38
C ARG A 401 44.16 -0.95 29.35
N SER A 402 44.70 0.23 29.69
CA SER A 402 43.98 1.20 30.51
C SER A 402 42.78 1.82 29.78
N LYS A 403 42.70 1.66 28.45
CA LYS A 403 41.59 2.14 27.60
C LYS A 403 40.40 1.18 27.51
N GLN A 404 40.43 0.06 28.25
CA GLN A 404 39.28 -0.85 28.37
C GLN A 404 38.05 -0.13 28.95
N MET A 405 36.86 -0.65 28.62
CA MET A 405 35.57 -0.08 29.05
C MET A 405 35.47 -0.09 30.57
N GLN A 406 35.45 1.08 31.24
CA GLN A 406 35.46 1.13 32.70
C GLN A 406 34.05 0.99 33.28
N SER A 407 33.09 1.64 32.64
CA SER A 407 31.71 1.81 33.10
C SER A 407 30.69 1.26 32.09
N GLU A 408 29.43 1.19 32.53
CA GLU A 408 28.31 0.87 31.64
C GLU A 408 28.12 1.97 30.57
N GLU A 409 28.34 3.23 30.95
CA GLU A 409 28.31 4.37 30.04
C GLU A 409 29.35 4.25 28.93
N ASP A 410 30.55 3.72 29.20
CA ASP A 410 31.57 3.49 28.18
C ASP A 410 31.11 2.48 27.14
N VAL A 411 30.46 1.39 27.57
CA VAL A 411 29.93 0.36 26.67
C VAL A 411 28.80 0.93 25.81
N ILE A 412 27.91 1.74 26.40
CA ILE A 412 26.85 2.44 25.66
C ILE A 412 27.46 3.44 24.68
N ARG A 413 28.50 4.18 25.07
CA ARG A 413 29.19 5.16 24.22
C ARG A 413 29.90 4.48 23.05
N TYR A 414 30.65 3.41 23.30
CA TYR A 414 31.24 2.58 22.26
C TYR A 414 30.17 2.04 21.30
N SER A 415 29.07 1.49 21.85
CA SER A 415 27.92 1.02 21.06
C SER A 415 27.27 2.14 20.24
N SER A 416 27.35 3.39 20.71
CA SER A 416 26.87 4.55 19.97
C SER A 416 27.70 4.84 18.72
N PHE A 417 29.02 4.61 18.78
CA PHE A 417 29.92 4.76 17.65
C PHE A 417 29.78 3.64 16.62
N VAL A 418 29.81 2.37 17.05
CA VAL A 418 29.89 1.25 16.09
C VAL A 418 28.54 0.73 15.58
N ALA A 419 27.43 1.08 16.25
CA ALA A 419 26.11 0.57 15.86
C ALA A 419 25.01 1.64 15.80
N SER A 420 24.99 2.64 16.69
CA SER A 420 23.97 3.71 16.60
C SER A 420 24.17 4.60 15.38
N SER A 421 25.42 4.90 15.04
CA SER A 421 25.80 5.57 13.79
C SER A 421 25.27 4.82 12.56
N VAL A 422 25.43 3.50 12.52
CA VAL A 422 24.95 2.62 11.44
C VAL A 422 23.44 2.59 11.37
N ALA A 423 22.76 2.49 12.52
CA ALA A 423 21.31 2.55 12.58
C ALA A 423 20.76 3.89 12.06
N GLU A 424 21.42 5.00 12.40
CA GLU A 424 21.09 6.32 11.85
C GLU A 424 21.32 6.38 10.33
N MET A 425 22.46 5.90 9.84
CA MET A 425 22.73 5.84 8.40
C MET A 425 21.66 5.02 7.67
N CYS A 426 21.26 3.87 8.22
CA CYS A 426 20.17 3.07 7.68
C CYS A 426 18.87 3.88 7.59
N ILE A 427 18.46 4.59 8.65
CA ILE A 427 17.23 5.40 8.61
C ILE A 427 17.33 6.54 7.59
N CYS A 428 18.47 7.23 7.47
CA CYS A 428 18.66 8.26 6.46
C CYS A 428 18.48 7.74 5.02
N LEU A 429 18.85 6.46 4.77
CA LEU A 429 18.59 5.80 3.50
C LEU A 429 17.12 5.37 3.32
N LEU A 430 16.45 4.96 4.41
CA LEU A 430 15.06 4.48 4.38
C LEU A 430 14.03 5.61 4.31
N ASP A 431 14.29 6.74 4.96
CA ASP A 431 13.42 7.91 5.00
C ASP A 431 14.24 9.20 5.15
N LYS A 432 14.40 9.93 4.04
CA LYS A 432 15.10 11.23 4.00
C LYS A 432 14.42 12.31 4.84
N SER A 433 13.14 12.12 5.18
CA SER A 433 12.33 13.05 5.97
C SER A 433 12.13 12.59 7.41
N ALA A 434 12.90 11.59 7.86
CA ALA A 434 12.81 11.06 9.21
C ALA A 434 12.98 12.18 10.24
N SER A 435 12.02 12.27 11.18
CA SER A 435 12.07 13.23 12.27
C SER A 435 13.22 12.93 13.24
N ALA A 436 13.65 13.94 14.00
CA ALA A 436 14.68 13.79 15.03
C ALA A 436 14.33 12.70 16.06
N ASP A 437 13.05 12.55 16.40
CA ASP A 437 12.58 11.49 17.32
C ASP A 437 12.78 10.09 16.74
N VAL A 438 12.52 9.91 15.44
CA VAL A 438 12.74 8.63 14.74
C VAL A 438 14.24 8.30 14.71
N LEU A 439 15.10 9.28 14.39
CA LEU A 439 16.55 9.10 14.41
C LEU A 439 17.06 8.75 15.82
N LYS A 440 16.54 9.42 16.86
CA LYS A 440 16.89 9.12 18.26
C LYS A 440 16.53 7.68 18.63
N SER A 441 15.34 7.21 18.25
CA SER A 441 14.94 5.81 18.50
C SER A 441 15.75 4.81 17.68
N ALA A 442 16.14 5.16 16.45
CA ALA A 442 17.02 4.32 15.64
C ALA A 442 18.41 4.18 16.27
N ARG A 443 19.00 5.28 16.74
CA ARG A 443 20.26 5.23 17.49
C ARG A 443 20.15 4.32 18.72
N LYS A 444 19.09 4.48 19.54
CA LYS A 444 18.83 3.55 20.66
C LYS A 444 18.74 2.08 20.22
N MET A 445 18.05 1.79 19.12
CA MET A 445 18.02 0.43 18.55
C MET A 445 19.42 -0.07 18.15
N GLY A 446 20.29 0.79 17.63
CA GLY A 446 21.70 0.45 17.39
C GLY A 446 22.41 -0.02 18.65
N VAL A 447 22.23 0.67 19.79
CA VAL A 447 22.75 0.23 21.09
C VAL A 447 22.19 -1.15 21.48
N VAL A 448 20.87 -1.37 21.35
CA VAL A 448 20.23 -2.67 21.64
C VAL A 448 20.90 -3.81 20.87
N LEU A 449 21.12 -3.62 19.57
CA LEU A 449 21.73 -4.62 18.70
C LEU A 449 23.19 -4.89 19.10
N GLN A 450 23.94 -3.86 19.49
CA GLN A 450 25.33 -4.02 19.90
C GLN A 450 25.49 -4.61 21.29
N LEU A 451 24.65 -4.25 22.26
CA LEU A 451 24.60 -4.93 23.56
C LEU A 451 24.27 -6.41 23.39
N THR A 452 23.38 -6.74 22.45
CA THR A 452 23.07 -8.14 22.08
C THR A 452 24.29 -8.84 21.46
N ASN A 453 25.09 -8.14 20.65
CA ASN A 453 26.34 -8.67 20.09
C ASN A 453 27.38 -8.96 21.19
N ILE A 454 27.67 -7.96 22.02
CA ILE A 454 28.63 -8.09 23.11
C ILE A 454 28.20 -9.22 24.05
N ALA A 455 26.92 -9.30 24.40
CA ALA A 455 26.40 -10.37 25.25
C ALA A 455 26.53 -11.77 24.62
N ARG A 456 26.41 -11.88 23.29
CA ARG A 456 26.51 -13.14 22.55
C ARG A 456 27.94 -13.62 22.36
N ASP A 457 28.87 -12.68 22.15
CA ASP A 457 30.20 -12.97 21.65
C ASP A 457 31.30 -12.77 22.73
N ILE A 458 30.95 -12.58 24.03
CA ILE A 458 31.90 -12.37 25.16
C ILE A 458 33.16 -13.25 25.07
N LEU A 459 32.98 -14.56 24.89
CA LEU A 459 34.11 -15.49 24.79
C LEU A 459 34.88 -15.36 23.47
N THR A 460 34.18 -15.17 22.36
CA THR A 460 34.81 -15.04 21.03
C THR A 460 35.65 -13.78 20.96
N ASP A 461 35.15 -12.68 21.53
CA ASP A 461 35.87 -11.42 21.63
C ASP A 461 37.10 -11.56 22.53
N ALA A 462 36.95 -12.25 23.68
CA ALA A 462 38.06 -12.52 24.59
C ALA A 462 39.17 -13.36 23.93
N ILE A 463 38.83 -14.37 23.12
CA ILE A 463 39.79 -15.17 22.34
C ILE A 463 40.56 -14.29 21.35
N ASN A 464 39.92 -13.26 20.78
CA ASN A 464 40.56 -12.29 19.90
C ASN A 464 41.29 -11.16 20.66
N GLY A 465 41.43 -11.27 21.99
CA GLY A 465 42.13 -10.31 22.83
C GLY A 465 41.32 -9.09 23.25
N ARG A 466 40.00 -9.07 23.00
CA ARG A 466 39.11 -7.93 23.30
C ARG A 466 38.12 -8.25 24.41
N VAL A 467 37.90 -7.29 25.32
CA VAL A 467 36.91 -7.40 26.40
C VAL A 467 36.09 -6.11 26.44
N TYR A 468 34.84 -6.19 25.99
CA TYR A 468 33.90 -5.06 25.97
C TYR A 468 33.05 -4.96 27.25
N LEU A 469 33.20 -5.89 28.21
CA LEU A 469 32.50 -5.80 29.49
C LEU A 469 33.06 -4.65 30.34
N PRO A 470 32.21 -3.91 31.08
CA PRO A 470 32.68 -2.90 32.02
C PRO A 470 33.63 -3.49 33.05
N GLN A 471 34.81 -2.89 33.23
CA GLN A 471 35.78 -3.31 34.24
C GLN A 471 35.18 -3.26 35.64
N ALA A 472 34.29 -2.29 35.91
CA ALA A 472 33.57 -2.19 37.18
C ALA A 472 32.64 -3.39 37.47
N TRP A 473 32.31 -4.22 36.48
CA TRP A 473 31.50 -5.43 36.69
C TRP A 473 32.35 -6.66 36.98
N LEU A 474 33.60 -6.68 36.52
CA LEU A 474 34.47 -7.84 36.59
C LEU A 474 35.19 -7.92 37.94
N THR A 475 35.28 -9.12 38.51
CA THR A 475 36.22 -9.36 39.61
C THR A 475 37.66 -9.39 39.08
N GLU A 476 38.64 -9.23 39.97
CA GLU A 476 40.06 -9.31 39.61
C GLU A 476 40.42 -10.65 38.94
N GLU A 477 39.78 -11.73 39.40
CA GLU A 477 39.96 -13.09 38.88
C GLU A 477 39.34 -13.24 37.49
N ASP A 478 38.08 -12.80 37.31
CA ASP A 478 37.40 -12.83 36.01
C ASP A 478 38.19 -12.07 34.95
N ARG A 479 38.69 -10.88 35.33
CA ARG A 479 39.47 -10.01 34.44
C ARG A 479 40.75 -10.69 33.97
N LYS A 480 41.53 -11.27 34.89
CA LYS A 480 42.76 -12.00 34.57
C LYS A 480 42.46 -13.20 33.68
N MET A 481 41.39 -13.93 33.98
CA MET A 481 41.06 -15.16 33.29
C MET A 481 40.54 -14.90 31.86
N LEU A 482 39.67 -13.90 31.65
CA LEU A 482 39.25 -13.48 30.30
C LEU A 482 40.44 -13.04 29.43
N LEU A 483 41.42 -12.35 30.03
CA LEU A 483 42.65 -11.94 29.34
C LEU A 483 43.64 -13.10 29.09
N HIS A 484 43.54 -14.21 29.84
CA HIS A 484 44.40 -15.38 29.68
C HIS A 484 43.84 -16.35 28.64
N VAL A 485 42.51 -16.49 28.58
CA VAL A 485 41.77 -17.23 27.54
C VAL A 485 42.11 -16.74 26.13
N ALA A 486 42.45 -15.46 25.98
CA ALA A 486 42.95 -14.85 24.73
C ALA A 486 44.20 -15.49 24.13
N LYS A 487 44.95 -16.30 24.89
CA LYS A 487 46.24 -16.86 24.45
C LYS A 487 46.21 -18.35 24.13
N ASP A 488 45.09 -19.04 24.37
CA ASP A 488 45.00 -20.50 24.30
C ASP A 488 44.05 -20.92 23.17
N HIS A 489 44.60 -21.28 22.00
CA HIS A 489 43.84 -21.60 20.78
C HIS A 489 43.12 -22.97 20.81
N ASP A 490 43.33 -23.78 21.85
CA ASP A 490 42.80 -25.15 21.99
C ASP A 490 41.39 -25.23 22.61
N ILE A 491 40.74 -24.08 22.87
CA ILE A 491 39.41 -24.04 23.48
C ILE A 491 38.34 -24.38 22.43
N THR A 492 37.88 -25.64 22.44
CA THR A 492 36.89 -26.18 21.51
C THR A 492 35.44 -25.95 21.94
N SER A 493 35.13 -25.97 23.25
CA SER A 493 33.78 -25.73 23.79
C SER A 493 33.78 -25.19 25.24
N ILE A 494 32.74 -24.43 25.62
CA ILE A 494 32.55 -23.91 26.99
C ILE A 494 32.12 -25.00 27.97
N GLU A 495 31.46 -26.05 27.45
CA GLU A 495 30.84 -27.11 28.23
C GLU A 495 31.88 -28.13 28.75
N GLU A 496 33.13 -28.04 28.28
CA GLU A 496 34.21 -28.98 28.58
C GLU A 496 35.39 -28.36 29.33
N ASP A 497 35.46 -27.02 29.48
CA ASP A 497 36.55 -26.33 30.19
C ASP A 497 36.07 -25.76 31.55
N PRO A 498 36.47 -26.36 32.69
CA PRO A 498 36.13 -25.90 34.02
C PRO A 498 36.56 -24.45 34.30
N ARG A 499 37.60 -23.96 33.62
CA ARG A 499 38.10 -22.58 33.76
C ARG A 499 37.08 -21.58 33.23
N ILE A 500 36.42 -21.89 32.11
CA ILE A 500 35.42 -20.99 31.51
C ILE A 500 34.09 -21.08 32.25
N MET A 501 33.71 -22.26 32.75
CA MET A 501 32.52 -22.40 33.61
C MET A 501 32.63 -21.55 34.89
N ALA A 502 33.82 -21.40 35.45
CA ALA A 502 34.06 -20.58 36.65
C ALA A 502 33.82 -19.07 36.44
N LEU A 503 33.84 -18.58 35.19
CA LEU A 503 33.63 -17.16 34.87
C LEU A 503 32.18 -16.70 35.06
N HIS A 504 31.23 -17.64 35.11
CA HIS A 504 29.79 -17.37 35.21
C HIS A 504 29.32 -16.34 34.16
N LEU A 505 29.74 -16.51 32.90
CA LEU A 505 29.48 -15.54 31.82
C LEU A 505 27.99 -15.23 31.62
N GLU A 506 27.11 -16.16 31.98
CA GLU A 506 25.67 -15.98 31.97
C GLU A 506 25.21 -14.73 32.74
N ARG A 507 25.85 -14.38 33.86
CA ARG A 507 25.45 -13.21 34.67
C ARG A 507 25.69 -11.89 33.93
N TYR A 508 26.81 -11.81 33.22
CA TYR A 508 27.20 -10.62 32.45
C TYR A 508 26.32 -10.47 31.21
N ALA A 509 26.07 -11.58 30.51
CA ALA A 509 25.16 -11.61 29.37
C ALA A 509 23.74 -11.19 29.78
N LEU A 510 23.20 -11.73 30.88
CA LEU A 510 21.86 -11.35 31.38
C LEU A 510 21.75 -9.88 31.75
N ARG A 511 22.83 -9.28 32.30
CA ARG A 511 22.87 -7.85 32.63
C ARG A 511 22.82 -6.98 31.38
N LEU A 512 23.67 -7.25 30.38
CA LEU A 512 23.65 -6.56 29.08
C LEU A 512 22.29 -6.68 28.38
N LEU A 513 21.71 -7.88 28.39
CA LEU A 513 20.41 -8.12 27.77
C LEU A 513 19.28 -7.37 28.48
N SER A 514 19.40 -7.12 29.79
CA SER A 514 18.36 -6.38 30.54
C SER A 514 18.38 -4.89 30.18
N LEU A 515 19.58 -4.30 30.00
CA LEU A 515 19.73 -2.95 29.44
C LEU A 515 19.17 -2.86 28.02
N ALA A 516 19.42 -3.89 27.20
CA ALA A 516 18.89 -3.95 25.84
C ALA A 516 17.35 -4.03 25.81
N ASP A 517 16.73 -4.75 26.74
CA ASP A 517 15.27 -4.92 26.82
C ASP A 517 14.54 -3.59 27.09
N GLU A 518 15.06 -2.77 28.01
CA GLU A 518 14.50 -1.45 28.33
C GLU A 518 14.55 -0.53 27.11
N MET A 519 15.72 -0.43 26.45
CA MET A 519 15.88 0.42 25.26
C MET A 519 15.09 -0.10 24.05
N TYR A 520 14.91 -1.42 23.91
CA TYR A 520 14.10 -2.01 22.85
C TYR A 520 12.62 -1.64 23.01
N ALA A 521 12.08 -1.73 24.23
CA ALA A 521 10.69 -1.38 24.52
C ALA A 521 10.36 0.08 24.15
N GLU A 522 11.30 1.00 24.35
CA GLU A 522 11.14 2.42 24.01
C GLU A 522 11.25 2.73 22.51
N SER A 523 11.96 1.89 21.73
CA SER A 523 12.35 2.20 20.36
C SER A 523 11.50 1.49 19.29
N THR A 524 11.04 0.26 19.54
CA THR A 524 10.35 -0.57 18.53
C THR A 524 9.06 0.05 17.98
N GLY A 525 8.32 0.80 18.81
CA GLY A 525 7.07 1.46 18.41
C GLY A 525 7.27 2.59 17.39
N LYS A 526 8.47 3.18 17.30
CA LYS A 526 8.74 4.28 16.37
C LYS A 526 8.92 3.83 14.93
N ILE A 527 9.06 2.52 14.68
CA ILE A 527 9.07 1.97 13.32
C ILE A 527 7.77 2.34 12.56
N ASP A 528 6.64 2.48 13.26
CA ASP A 528 5.36 2.83 12.64
C ASP A 528 5.31 4.24 12.03
N ALA A 529 6.27 5.10 12.39
CA ALA A 529 6.42 6.44 11.81
C ALA A 529 7.19 6.45 10.47
N LEU A 530 7.85 5.36 10.12
CA LEU A 530 8.59 5.22 8.84
C LEU A 530 7.65 4.89 7.67
N PRO A 531 8.08 5.02 6.40
CA PRO A 531 7.30 4.60 5.25
C PRO A 531 6.87 3.13 5.32
N GLU A 532 5.62 2.82 4.99
CA GLU A 532 5.02 1.48 5.11
C GLU A 532 5.83 0.38 4.40
N GLN A 533 6.48 0.74 3.29
CA GLN A 533 7.29 -0.16 2.47
C GLN A 533 8.51 -0.70 3.22
N VAL A 534 9.05 0.05 4.19
CA VAL A 534 10.28 -0.34 4.92
C VAL A 534 10.00 -0.97 6.28
N GLN A 535 8.81 -0.75 6.84
CA GLN A 535 8.48 -1.17 8.21
C GLN A 535 8.63 -2.68 8.41
N ARG A 536 8.14 -3.50 7.48
CA ARG A 536 8.18 -4.97 7.60
C ARG A 536 9.61 -5.49 7.55
N GLY A 537 10.39 -5.05 6.56
CA GLY A 537 11.81 -5.41 6.45
C GLY A 537 12.59 -5.02 7.70
N LEU A 538 12.37 -3.80 8.21
CA LEU A 538 13.06 -3.32 9.42
C LEU A 538 12.65 -4.12 10.68
N ARG A 539 11.37 -4.47 10.85
CA ARG A 539 10.91 -5.33 11.95
C ARG A 539 11.51 -6.73 11.87
N ILE A 540 11.57 -7.33 10.68
CA ILE A 540 12.19 -8.66 10.50
C ILE A 540 13.68 -8.63 10.88
N VAL A 541 14.40 -7.58 10.48
CA VAL A 541 15.83 -7.41 10.82
C VAL A 541 16.00 -7.22 12.33
N THR A 542 15.31 -6.25 12.91
CA THR A 542 15.47 -5.87 14.32
C THR A 542 14.98 -6.96 15.26
N ASP A 543 13.77 -7.49 15.08
CA ASP A 543 13.21 -8.56 15.92
C ASP A 543 13.93 -9.88 15.70
N GLY A 544 14.39 -10.15 14.47
CA GLY A 544 15.20 -11.33 14.16
C GLY A 544 16.54 -11.33 14.88
N TYR A 545 17.18 -10.17 15.00
CA TYR A 545 18.44 -10.02 15.73
C TYR A 545 18.23 -10.02 17.25
N TYR A 546 17.25 -9.25 17.73
CA TYR A 546 16.87 -9.20 19.14
C TYR A 546 16.42 -10.58 19.67
N ALA A 547 15.81 -11.42 18.83
CA ALA A 547 15.50 -12.81 19.17
C ALA A 547 16.73 -13.68 19.48
N ILE A 548 17.92 -13.32 18.99
CA ILE A 548 19.17 -13.99 19.38
C ILE A 548 19.45 -13.72 20.87
N GLY A 549 19.25 -12.48 21.32
CA GLY A 549 19.36 -12.12 22.74
C GLY A 549 18.36 -12.87 23.61
N ARG A 550 17.10 -13.01 23.17
CA ARG A 550 16.10 -13.82 23.90
C ARG A 550 16.47 -15.30 23.98
N GLN A 551 16.99 -15.87 22.89
CA GLN A 551 17.48 -17.25 22.89
C GLN A 551 18.66 -17.41 23.86
N LEU A 552 19.60 -16.46 23.85
CA LEU A 552 20.73 -16.45 24.77
C LEU A 552 20.27 -16.35 26.23
N ARG A 553 19.36 -15.41 26.55
CA ARG A 553 18.73 -15.29 27.87
C ARG A 553 18.12 -16.60 28.34
N SER A 554 17.38 -17.29 27.46
CA SER A 554 16.80 -18.59 27.77
C SER A 554 17.87 -19.62 28.16
N THR A 555 19.00 -19.66 27.46
CA THR A 555 20.12 -20.57 27.80
C THR A 555 20.79 -20.17 29.11
N CYS A 556 21.07 -18.88 29.29
CA CYS A 556 21.69 -18.32 30.50
C CYS A 556 20.86 -18.56 31.76
N ASN A 557 19.53 -18.49 31.67
CA ASN A 557 18.63 -18.78 32.80
C ASN A 557 18.71 -20.24 33.28
N HIS A 558 19.24 -21.16 32.47
CA HIS A 558 19.51 -22.55 32.85
C HIS A 558 20.97 -22.75 33.34
N GLY A 559 21.69 -21.67 33.64
CA GLY A 559 23.08 -21.72 34.12
C GLY A 559 24.11 -22.12 33.07
N ARG A 560 23.82 -21.91 31.78
CA ARG A 560 24.72 -22.25 30.67
C ARG A 560 25.02 -21.03 29.80
N TYR A 561 26.24 -20.95 29.27
CA TYR A 561 26.62 -19.94 28.28
C TYR A 561 27.19 -20.63 27.02
N PRO A 562 26.62 -20.40 25.82
CA PRO A 562 27.07 -21.08 24.61
C PRO A 562 28.33 -20.42 24.02
N ARG A 563 29.15 -21.18 23.27
CA ARG A 563 30.29 -20.61 22.51
C ARG A 563 29.86 -19.47 21.58
N ARG A 564 28.70 -19.61 20.94
CA ARG A 564 28.03 -18.55 20.18
C ARG A 564 26.54 -18.86 20.03
N ALA A 565 25.67 -18.01 20.54
CA ALA A 565 24.22 -18.21 20.38
C ALA A 565 23.78 -17.99 18.93
N LYS A 566 22.98 -18.91 18.39
CA LYS A 566 22.42 -18.82 17.04
C LYS A 566 20.91 -19.04 17.09
N LEU A 567 20.18 -18.31 16.25
CA LEU A 567 18.76 -18.55 16.03
C LEU A 567 18.59 -19.63 14.97
N SER A 568 17.78 -20.66 15.23
CA SER A 568 17.47 -21.72 14.28
C SER A 568 16.81 -21.18 13.01
N LYS A 569 16.95 -21.91 11.89
CA LYS A 569 16.28 -21.55 10.63
C LYS A 569 14.75 -21.46 10.79
N TRP A 570 14.17 -22.36 11.60
CA TRP A 570 12.74 -22.37 11.91
C TRP A 570 12.28 -21.13 12.67
N ASN A 571 13.00 -20.73 13.73
CA ASN A 571 12.63 -19.54 14.50
C ASN A 571 12.76 -18.27 13.66
N ARG A 572 13.78 -18.18 12.79
CA ARG A 572 13.90 -17.10 11.79
C ARG A 572 12.69 -17.07 10.86
N LEU A 573 12.30 -18.23 10.32
CA LEU A 573 11.16 -18.34 9.42
C LEU A 573 9.84 -17.97 10.12
N LEU A 574 9.65 -18.33 11.39
CA LEU A 574 8.48 -17.94 12.18
C LEU A 574 8.42 -16.43 12.42
N ILE A 575 9.54 -15.79 12.76
CA ILE A 575 9.60 -14.32 12.91
C ILE A 575 9.29 -13.64 11.57
N THR A 576 9.93 -14.09 10.49
CA THR A 576 9.65 -13.59 9.14
C THR A 576 8.18 -13.77 8.78
N PHE A 577 7.61 -14.96 8.99
CA PHE A 577 6.20 -15.24 8.71
C PHE A 577 5.27 -14.34 9.54
N LYS A 578 5.56 -14.16 10.82
CA LYS A 578 4.81 -13.27 11.71
C LYS A 578 4.77 -11.85 11.16
N HIS A 579 5.91 -11.25 10.80
CA HIS A 579 5.92 -9.86 10.34
C HIS A 579 5.45 -9.67 8.89
N LEU A 580 5.54 -10.71 8.05
CA LEU A 580 5.02 -10.64 6.69
C LEU A 580 3.50 -10.84 6.63
N TYR A 581 2.97 -11.80 7.38
CA TYR A 581 1.59 -12.29 7.17
C TYR A 581 0.65 -12.04 8.35
N CYS A 582 1.14 -11.81 9.57
CA CYS A 582 0.22 -11.35 10.61
C CYS A 582 -0.18 -9.91 10.29
N PRO A 583 -1.50 -9.61 10.30
CA PRO A 583 -1.97 -8.28 9.96
C PRO A 583 -1.41 -7.27 10.95
N THR A 584 -0.88 -6.17 10.43
CA THR A 584 -0.59 -4.98 11.23
C THR A 584 -1.89 -4.48 11.89
N GLU A 585 -1.79 -3.67 12.95
CA GLU A 585 -2.98 -3.15 13.64
C GLU A 585 -4.00 -2.50 12.67
N GLY A 586 -3.52 -1.74 11.68
CA GLY A 586 -4.39 -1.14 10.66
C GLY A 586 -5.04 -2.17 9.73
N GLU A 587 -4.31 -3.22 9.35
CA GLU A 587 -4.88 -4.32 8.55
C GLU A 587 -5.88 -5.13 9.35
N ALA A 588 -5.66 -5.34 10.65
CA ALA A 588 -6.59 -6.04 11.52
C ALA A 588 -7.92 -5.28 11.64
N LEU A 589 -7.89 -3.95 11.74
CA LEU A 589 -9.10 -3.11 11.73
C LEU A 589 -9.87 -3.21 10.40
N ILE A 590 -9.16 -3.21 9.27
CA ILE A 590 -9.76 -3.37 7.94
C ILE A 590 -10.39 -4.76 7.80
N LEU A 591 -9.67 -5.82 8.18
CA LEU A 591 -10.16 -7.20 8.14
C LEU A 591 -11.38 -7.39 9.05
N GLY A 592 -11.34 -6.84 10.27
CA GLY A 592 -12.48 -6.84 11.18
C GLY A 592 -13.68 -6.09 10.59
N GLY A 593 -13.47 -4.93 9.95
CA GLY A 593 -14.51 -4.18 9.26
C GLY A 593 -15.11 -4.94 8.07
N CYS A 594 -14.28 -5.65 7.28
CA CYS A 594 -14.73 -6.50 6.18
C CYS A 594 -15.57 -7.68 6.70
N LEU A 595 -15.08 -8.36 7.74
CA LEU A 595 -15.77 -9.49 8.36
C LEU A 595 -17.13 -9.08 8.92
N LEU A 596 -17.19 -7.94 9.63
CA LEU A 596 -18.45 -7.39 10.16
C LEU A 596 -19.47 -7.17 9.04
N ARG A 597 -19.07 -6.53 7.93
CA ARG A 597 -19.96 -6.28 6.79
C ARG A 597 -20.36 -7.56 6.08
N PHE A 598 -19.44 -8.50 5.90
CA PHE A 598 -19.75 -9.80 5.31
C PHE A 598 -20.79 -10.57 6.13
N VAL A 599 -20.63 -10.63 7.46
CA VAL A 599 -21.61 -11.26 8.36
C VAL A 599 -22.97 -10.55 8.28
N LEU A 600 -22.99 -9.21 8.24
CA LEU A 600 -24.23 -8.45 8.11
C LEU A 600 -24.92 -8.65 6.75
N LEU A 601 -24.18 -8.82 5.66
CA LEU A 601 -24.75 -9.15 4.35
C LEU A 601 -25.41 -10.54 4.36
N LEU A 602 -24.76 -11.54 4.97
CA LEU A 602 -25.34 -12.87 5.14
C LEU A 602 -26.58 -12.82 6.04
N TYR A 603 -26.51 -12.08 7.15
CA TYR A 603 -27.63 -11.88 8.06
C TYR A 603 -28.80 -11.17 7.37
N GLY A 604 -28.54 -10.12 6.60
CA GLY A 604 -29.56 -9.39 5.85
C GLY A 604 -30.27 -10.26 4.82
N ALA A 605 -29.51 -11.05 4.06
CA ALA A 605 -30.07 -12.02 3.12
C ALA A 605 -30.94 -13.07 3.82
N TRP A 606 -30.50 -13.57 4.99
CA TRP A 606 -31.28 -14.49 5.80
C TRP A 606 -32.57 -13.84 6.35
N GLN A 607 -32.49 -12.65 6.94
CA GLN A 607 -33.66 -11.95 7.48
C GLN A 607 -34.70 -11.67 6.39
N ASP A 608 -34.27 -11.19 5.22
CA ASP A 608 -35.17 -10.88 4.12
C ASP A 608 -35.85 -12.14 3.56
N SER A 609 -35.20 -13.30 3.64
CA SER A 609 -35.77 -14.59 3.20
C SER A 609 -36.92 -15.09 4.09
N LEU A 610 -37.03 -14.59 5.33
CA LEU A 610 -38.07 -15.01 6.28
C LEU A 610 -39.45 -14.38 6.00
N GLY A 611 -39.55 -13.43 5.06
CA GLY A 611 -40.82 -12.77 4.74
C GLY A 611 -41.41 -11.94 5.89
N VAL A 612 -40.58 -11.47 6.83
CA VAL A 612 -40.99 -10.60 7.94
C VAL A 612 -41.46 -9.23 7.44
N SER A 613 -42.35 -8.58 8.19
CA SER A 613 -42.94 -7.27 7.81
C SER A 613 -41.91 -6.14 7.70
N VAL A 614 -40.76 -6.25 8.37
CA VAL A 614 -39.66 -5.28 8.32
C VAL A 614 -38.42 -5.95 7.75
N THR A 615 -38.11 -5.60 6.49
CA THR A 615 -36.91 -6.10 5.80
C THR A 615 -35.64 -5.44 6.33
N PHE A 616 -34.54 -6.20 6.29
CA PHE A 616 -33.21 -5.66 6.47
C PHE A 616 -32.85 -4.75 5.28
N THR A 617 -33.09 -5.20 4.04
CA THR A 617 -32.81 -4.36 2.86
C THR A 617 -33.63 -3.07 2.89
N ASP A 618 -32.94 -1.94 2.67
CA ASP A 618 -33.52 -0.62 2.57
C ASP A 618 -34.38 -0.48 1.30
N ILE A 619 -35.45 0.31 1.38
CA ILE A 619 -36.31 0.59 0.22
C ILE A 619 -35.55 1.35 -0.87
N ASP A 620 -34.60 2.21 -0.48
CA ASP A 620 -33.75 2.95 -1.42
C ASP A 620 -32.96 1.99 -2.31
N TYR A 621 -32.50 0.85 -1.77
CA TYR A 621 -31.78 -0.15 -2.55
C TYR A 621 -32.61 -0.72 -3.68
N LYS A 622 -33.90 -1.00 -3.42
CA LYS A 622 -34.83 -1.47 -4.45
C LYS A 622 -35.04 -0.41 -5.52
N VAL A 623 -35.19 0.85 -5.12
CA VAL A 623 -35.31 1.99 -6.05
C VAL A 623 -34.06 2.11 -6.94
N PHE A 624 -32.87 1.85 -6.40
CA PHE A 624 -31.64 1.85 -7.18
C PHE A 624 -31.57 0.69 -8.16
N SER A 625 -31.93 -0.52 -7.72
CA SER A 625 -31.94 -1.71 -8.57
C SER A 625 -32.96 -1.58 -9.70
N ASP A 626 -34.16 -1.09 -9.43
CA ASP A 626 -35.18 -0.83 -10.47
C ASP A 626 -34.64 0.17 -11.51
N ALA A 627 -33.99 1.24 -11.06
CA ALA A 627 -33.41 2.24 -11.96
C ALA A 627 -32.25 1.67 -12.78
N ALA A 628 -31.42 0.82 -12.20
CA ALA A 628 -30.35 0.11 -12.91
C ALA A 628 -30.91 -0.83 -13.98
N HIS A 629 -32.01 -1.52 -13.68
CA HIS A 629 -32.71 -2.39 -14.61
C HIS A 629 -33.25 -1.62 -15.82
N PHE A 630 -33.89 -0.46 -15.60
CA PHE A 630 -34.32 0.42 -16.70
C PHE A 630 -33.15 0.84 -17.58
N VAL A 631 -32.01 1.21 -16.99
CA VAL A 631 -30.80 1.57 -17.75
C VAL A 631 -30.27 0.39 -18.56
N GLN A 632 -30.27 -0.83 -18.00
CA GLN A 632 -29.84 -2.04 -18.72
C GLN A 632 -30.71 -2.31 -19.96
N GLN A 633 -32.01 -2.04 -19.88
CA GLN A 633 -32.95 -2.17 -21.00
C GLN A 633 -32.85 -1.03 -22.03
N GLY A 634 -31.94 -0.07 -21.84
CA GLY A 634 -31.77 1.10 -22.71
C GLY A 634 -32.74 2.26 -22.38
N GLY A 635 -33.47 2.18 -21.28
CA GLY A 635 -34.40 3.20 -20.79
C GLY A 635 -33.77 4.24 -19.86
N SER A 636 -34.61 5.10 -19.30
CA SER A 636 -34.19 6.13 -18.34
C SER A 636 -34.31 5.63 -16.89
N PRO A 637 -33.32 5.90 -16.00
CA PRO A 637 -33.46 5.55 -14.59
C PRO A 637 -34.60 6.30 -13.89
N TYR A 638 -35.08 7.41 -14.49
CA TYR A 638 -36.19 8.20 -13.96
C TYR A 638 -37.57 7.62 -14.30
N GLU A 639 -37.65 6.56 -15.12
CA GLU A 639 -38.88 5.78 -15.28
C GLU A 639 -39.31 5.16 -13.94
N ARG A 640 -38.35 4.90 -13.06
CA ARG A 640 -38.64 4.68 -11.65
C ARG A 640 -39.06 6.00 -10.99
N ALA A 641 -40.38 6.19 -10.83
CA ALA A 641 -40.98 7.43 -10.34
C ALA A 641 -40.41 7.99 -9.02
N THR A 642 -39.83 7.17 -8.15
CA THR A 642 -39.22 7.58 -6.87
C THR A 642 -37.71 7.81 -6.93
N TYR A 643 -37.07 7.59 -8.09
CA TYR A 643 -35.63 7.76 -8.26
C TYR A 643 -35.24 9.25 -8.31
N ARG A 644 -34.41 9.69 -7.35
CA ARG A 644 -33.99 11.09 -7.16
C ARG A 644 -32.47 11.21 -7.00
N TYR A 645 -31.73 10.38 -7.73
CA TYR A 645 -30.27 10.28 -7.65
C TYR A 645 -29.66 10.53 -9.04
N THR A 646 -28.33 10.69 -9.09
CA THR A 646 -27.62 10.80 -10.37
C THR A 646 -27.77 9.50 -11.16
N PRO A 647 -27.97 9.54 -12.50
CA PRO A 647 -28.02 8.34 -13.32
C PRO A 647 -26.74 7.51 -13.20
N LEU A 648 -25.61 8.15 -12.90
CA LEU A 648 -24.33 7.46 -12.67
C LEU A 648 -24.44 6.36 -11.60
N LEU A 649 -25.29 6.54 -10.57
CA LEU A 649 -25.53 5.49 -9.57
C LEU A 649 -26.27 4.30 -10.18
N ALA A 650 -27.27 4.53 -11.04
CA ALA A 650 -27.96 3.44 -11.74
C ALA A 650 -27.00 2.68 -12.67
N TRP A 651 -26.15 3.40 -13.43
CA TRP A 651 -25.10 2.80 -14.26
C TRP A 651 -24.13 1.91 -13.45
N LEU A 652 -23.70 2.38 -12.28
CA LEU A 652 -22.83 1.61 -11.40
C LEU A 652 -23.49 0.32 -10.88
N LEU A 653 -24.82 0.26 -10.85
CA LEU A 653 -25.59 -0.84 -10.25
C LEU A 653 -26.20 -1.79 -11.28
N ILE A 654 -25.96 -1.61 -12.58
CA ILE A 654 -26.37 -2.57 -13.63
C ILE A 654 -25.99 -4.03 -13.27
N PRO A 655 -24.83 -4.32 -12.65
CA PRO A 655 -24.51 -5.69 -12.26
C PRO A 655 -25.47 -6.34 -11.24
N ASN A 656 -26.35 -5.57 -10.58
CA ASN A 656 -27.39 -6.12 -9.70
C ASN A 656 -28.30 -7.11 -10.40
N ASP A 657 -28.53 -6.97 -11.71
CA ASP A 657 -29.41 -7.86 -12.48
C ASP A 657 -28.82 -9.27 -12.65
N TYR A 658 -27.49 -9.40 -12.51
CA TYR A 658 -26.78 -10.69 -12.55
C TYR A 658 -26.41 -11.19 -11.15
N PHE A 659 -26.15 -10.28 -10.21
CA PHE A 659 -25.82 -10.58 -8.82
C PHE A 659 -26.49 -9.55 -7.90
N GLU A 660 -27.71 -9.86 -7.42
CA GLU A 660 -28.54 -8.93 -6.62
C GLU A 660 -27.80 -8.22 -5.48
N PRO A 661 -26.90 -8.87 -4.70
CA PRO A 661 -26.18 -8.22 -3.62
C PRO A 661 -25.04 -7.28 -4.07
N PHE A 662 -24.77 -7.15 -5.37
CA PHE A 662 -23.62 -6.40 -5.91
C PHE A 662 -23.54 -4.97 -5.34
N GLY A 663 -24.63 -4.21 -5.40
CA GLY A 663 -24.67 -2.84 -4.91
C GLY A 663 -24.42 -2.74 -3.39
N LYS A 664 -24.98 -3.66 -2.59
CA LYS A 664 -24.68 -3.74 -1.15
C LYS A 664 -23.19 -4.01 -0.89
N CYS A 665 -22.58 -4.89 -1.67
CA CYS A 665 -21.14 -5.15 -1.63
C CYS A 665 -20.32 -3.91 -2.03
N LEU A 666 -20.74 -3.18 -3.07
CA LEU A 666 -20.10 -1.94 -3.52
C LEU A 666 -20.14 -0.86 -2.45
N PHE A 667 -21.28 -0.68 -1.78
CA PHE A 667 -21.42 0.30 -0.70
C PHE A 667 -20.61 -0.11 0.53
N ALA A 668 -20.64 -1.38 0.92
CA ALA A 668 -19.76 -1.92 1.96
C ALA A 668 -18.27 -1.71 1.63
N ALA A 669 -17.87 -1.85 0.36
CA ALA A 669 -16.51 -1.54 -0.07
C ALA A 669 -16.17 -0.05 0.07
N GLY A 670 -17.13 0.85 -0.16
CA GLY A 670 -16.99 2.29 0.09
C GLY A 670 -16.65 2.62 1.55
N ASP A 671 -17.29 1.93 2.50
CA ASP A 671 -16.97 2.06 3.92
C ASP A 671 -15.54 1.62 4.24
N ILE A 672 -15.12 0.48 3.67
CA ILE A 672 -13.76 -0.05 3.86
C ILE A 672 -12.72 0.89 3.29
N LEU A 673 -12.97 1.44 2.09
CA LEU A 673 -12.12 2.45 1.47
C LEU A 673 -12.02 3.71 2.35
N THR A 674 -13.13 4.17 2.91
CA THR A 674 -13.16 5.30 3.84
C THR A 674 -12.31 5.03 5.09
N GLY A 675 -12.46 3.86 5.70
CA GLY A 675 -11.64 3.46 6.85
C GLY A 675 -10.15 3.35 6.53
N TRP A 676 -9.80 2.84 5.34
CA TRP A 676 -8.42 2.79 4.86
C TRP A 676 -7.82 4.20 4.68
N LEU A 677 -8.58 5.15 4.12
CA LEU A 677 -8.17 6.55 4.00
C LEU A 677 -8.00 7.22 5.38
N ILE A 678 -8.88 6.93 6.33
CA ILE A 678 -8.76 7.40 7.72
C ILE A 678 -7.45 6.89 8.36
N ILE A 679 -7.13 5.60 8.21
CA ILE A 679 -5.87 5.02 8.73
C ILE A 679 -4.66 5.72 8.10
N ARG A 680 -4.69 5.98 6.78
CA ARG A 680 -3.62 6.71 6.08
C ARG A 680 -3.42 8.12 6.65
N LEU A 681 -4.51 8.86 6.88
CA LEU A 681 -4.47 10.19 7.48
C LEU A 681 -3.93 10.16 8.92
N LEU A 682 -4.40 9.22 9.76
CA LEU A 682 -3.92 9.06 11.13
C LEU A 682 -2.41 8.76 11.17
N ARG A 683 -1.93 7.85 10.32
CA ARG A 683 -0.49 7.54 10.20
C ARG A 683 0.32 8.76 9.78
N ARG A 684 -0.14 9.50 8.76
CA ARG A 684 0.54 10.71 8.27
C ARG A 684 0.67 11.78 9.35
N ARG A 685 -0.32 11.87 10.25
CA ARG A 685 -0.33 12.79 11.39
C ARG A 685 0.35 12.23 12.64
N GLN A 686 0.91 11.02 12.58
CA GLN A 686 1.50 10.30 13.73
C GLN A 686 0.51 10.13 14.90
N GLN A 687 -0.77 9.96 14.57
CA GLN A 687 -1.86 9.75 15.52
C GLN A 687 -2.18 8.26 15.68
N ASN A 688 -2.82 7.90 16.80
CA ASN A 688 -3.21 6.52 17.07
C ASN A 688 -4.22 6.01 16.03
N ILE A 689 -3.86 4.98 15.27
CA ILE A 689 -4.72 4.45 14.19
C ILE A 689 -5.98 3.76 14.69
N ARG A 690 -6.04 3.38 15.98
CA ARG A 690 -7.21 2.71 16.59
C ARG A 690 -8.47 3.55 16.55
N PHE A 691 -8.36 4.87 16.42
CA PHE A 691 -9.52 5.74 16.17
C PHE A 691 -10.30 5.37 14.92
N ALA A 692 -9.68 4.73 13.91
CA ALA A 692 -10.38 4.23 12.74
C ALA A 692 -11.47 3.18 13.06
N ALA A 693 -11.41 2.53 14.23
CA ALA A 693 -12.45 1.62 14.70
C ALA A 693 -13.83 2.30 14.83
N ILE A 694 -13.86 3.61 15.11
CA ILE A 694 -15.10 4.42 15.22
C ILE A 694 -15.87 4.46 13.89
N TRP A 695 -15.20 4.16 12.77
CA TRP A 695 -15.84 3.99 11.46
C TRP A 695 -15.93 2.51 11.05
N LEU A 696 -14.79 1.81 11.07
CA LEU A 696 -14.70 0.45 10.53
C LEU A 696 -15.50 -0.58 11.34
N LEU A 697 -15.55 -0.44 12.66
CA LEU A 697 -16.22 -1.37 13.58
C LEU A 697 -17.51 -0.80 14.16
N ASN A 698 -17.99 0.32 13.62
CA ASN A 698 -19.22 0.95 14.08
C ASN A 698 -20.44 0.23 13.48
N PRO A 699 -21.32 -0.32 14.32
CA PRO A 699 -22.47 -1.09 13.85
C PRO A 699 -23.44 -0.23 13.05
N MET A 700 -23.62 1.05 13.37
CA MET A 700 -24.50 1.95 12.61
C MET A 700 -23.99 2.14 11.18
N VAL A 701 -22.69 2.40 11.04
CA VAL A 701 -22.03 2.58 9.74
C VAL A 701 -22.18 1.31 8.90
N ALA A 702 -21.79 0.17 9.48
CA ALA A 702 -21.82 -1.11 8.79
C ALA A 702 -23.24 -1.55 8.40
N VAL A 703 -24.23 -1.30 9.25
CA VAL A 703 -25.64 -1.61 8.95
C VAL A 703 -26.14 -0.74 7.79
N ILE A 704 -25.91 0.58 7.81
CA ILE A 704 -26.41 1.47 6.74
C ILE A 704 -25.90 1.03 5.36
N SER A 705 -24.61 0.75 5.21
CA SER A 705 -24.05 0.31 3.93
C SER A 705 -24.60 -1.05 3.49
N THR A 706 -24.67 -2.03 4.42
CA THR A 706 -25.09 -3.41 4.10
C THR A 706 -26.59 -3.54 3.87
N ARG A 707 -27.40 -2.61 4.38
CA ARG A 707 -28.83 -2.46 4.01
C ARG A 707 -29.02 -1.97 2.57
N GLY A 708 -27.97 -1.47 1.90
CA GLY A 708 -28.01 -1.05 0.51
C GLY A 708 -28.07 0.46 0.30
N ASN A 709 -27.56 1.26 1.25
CA ASN A 709 -27.50 2.71 1.12
C ASN A 709 -26.12 3.18 0.56
N CYS A 710 -26.15 4.12 -0.39
CA CYS A 710 -24.95 4.57 -1.11
C CYS A 710 -24.10 5.64 -0.40
N GLU A 711 -24.47 6.11 0.80
CA GLU A 711 -23.77 7.19 1.52
C GLU A 711 -22.31 6.85 1.86
N ALA A 712 -21.98 5.56 1.96
CA ALA A 712 -20.62 5.08 2.13
C ALA A 712 -19.66 5.55 1.00
N LEU A 713 -20.16 5.63 -0.25
CA LEU A 713 -19.38 6.13 -1.38
C LEU A 713 -19.08 7.63 -1.24
N LEU A 714 -20.04 8.41 -0.72
CA LEU A 714 -19.85 9.83 -0.44
C LEU A 714 -18.88 10.05 0.73
N GLY A 715 -18.93 9.20 1.76
CA GLY A 715 -17.92 9.18 2.83
C GLY A 715 -16.50 8.98 2.28
N ALA A 716 -16.33 8.03 1.35
CA ALA A 716 -15.04 7.77 0.71
C ALA A 716 -14.55 8.97 -0.10
N MET A 717 -15.44 9.64 -0.85
CA MET A 717 -15.10 10.85 -1.60
C MET A 717 -14.77 12.03 -0.68
N ALA A 718 -15.48 12.21 0.43
CA ALA A 718 -15.24 13.30 1.39
C ALA A 718 -13.89 13.16 2.11
N VAL A 719 -13.56 11.96 2.60
CA VAL A 719 -12.24 11.70 3.18
C VAL A 719 -11.15 11.67 2.12
N GLY A 720 -11.45 11.18 0.91
CA GLY A 720 -10.54 11.20 -0.23
C GLY A 720 -10.15 12.61 -0.66
N LEU A 721 -11.10 13.56 -0.65
CA LEU A 721 -10.85 14.98 -0.84
C LEU A 721 -9.87 15.52 0.20
N LEU A 722 -10.14 15.26 1.49
CA LEU A 722 -9.25 15.69 2.59
C LEU A 722 -7.84 15.11 2.43
N TYR A 723 -7.74 13.80 2.14
CA TYR A 723 -6.47 13.13 1.90
C TYR A 723 -5.69 13.73 0.73
N ALA A 724 -6.35 13.96 -0.42
CA ALA A 724 -5.71 14.57 -1.59
C ALA A 724 -5.18 15.98 -1.31
N VAL A 725 -5.92 16.78 -0.53
CA VAL A 725 -5.47 18.12 -0.10
C VAL A 725 -4.24 18.03 0.81
N GLU A 726 -4.22 17.15 1.82
CA GLU A 726 -3.10 17.00 2.76
C GLU A 726 -1.84 16.40 2.14
N VAL A 727 -1.99 15.55 1.12
CA VAL A 727 -0.87 15.03 0.33
C VAL A 727 -0.37 16.07 -0.68
N GLY A 728 -1.15 17.11 -0.96
CA GLY A 728 -0.80 18.18 -1.91
C GLY A 728 -1.15 17.85 -3.37
N GLN A 729 -1.96 16.82 -3.62
CA GLN A 729 -2.44 16.44 -4.96
C GLN A 729 -3.69 17.26 -5.33
N ILE A 730 -3.48 18.55 -5.59
CA ILE A 730 -4.57 19.52 -5.72
C ILE A 730 -5.48 19.27 -6.93
N ALA A 731 -4.94 18.77 -8.05
CA ALA A 731 -5.74 18.38 -9.21
C ALA A 731 -6.69 17.22 -8.87
N LEU A 732 -6.17 16.17 -8.20
CA LEU A 732 -6.98 15.03 -7.76
C LEU A 732 -8.06 15.47 -6.75
N ALA A 733 -7.72 16.36 -5.81
CA ALA A 733 -8.69 16.95 -4.90
C ALA A 733 -9.84 17.65 -5.66
N GLY A 734 -9.52 18.39 -6.72
CA GLY A 734 -10.51 19.00 -7.60
C GLY A 734 -11.41 17.96 -8.27
N VAL A 735 -10.82 16.94 -8.91
CA VAL A 735 -11.56 15.83 -9.54
C VAL A 735 -12.50 15.14 -8.56
N ILE A 736 -12.03 14.81 -7.36
CA ILE A 736 -12.84 14.14 -6.32
C ILE A 736 -14.01 15.04 -5.89
N LEU A 737 -13.78 16.34 -5.66
CA LEU A 737 -14.86 17.27 -5.31
C LEU A 737 -15.91 17.35 -6.44
N GLY A 738 -15.47 17.50 -7.69
CA GLY A 738 -16.37 17.59 -8.85
C GLY A 738 -17.24 16.34 -9.01
N ALA A 739 -16.64 15.16 -8.86
CA ALA A 739 -17.35 13.88 -8.88
C ALA A 739 -18.32 13.75 -7.69
N ALA A 740 -17.91 14.14 -6.48
CA ALA A 740 -18.73 14.09 -5.28
C ALA A 740 -19.97 14.99 -5.39
N VAL A 741 -19.79 16.23 -5.89
CA VAL A 741 -20.90 17.19 -6.10
C VAL A 741 -21.88 16.71 -7.17
N HIS A 742 -21.37 16.08 -8.24
CA HIS A 742 -22.22 15.45 -9.25
C HIS A 742 -23.01 14.27 -8.65
N PHE A 743 -22.38 13.47 -7.79
CA PHE A 743 -23.02 12.34 -7.15
C PHE A 743 -24.12 12.77 -6.16
N LYS A 744 -23.86 13.83 -5.39
CA LYS A 744 -24.82 14.51 -4.52
C LYS A 744 -24.37 15.94 -4.24
N VAL A 745 -25.27 16.91 -4.15
CA VAL A 745 -24.88 18.34 -4.12
C VAL A 745 -24.11 18.75 -2.86
N TYR A 746 -24.38 18.17 -1.70
CA TYR A 746 -23.89 18.67 -0.41
C TYR A 746 -22.35 18.81 -0.25
N PRO A 747 -21.48 17.97 -0.84
CA PRO A 747 -20.02 18.10 -0.72
C PRO A 747 -19.47 19.43 -1.26
N ILE A 748 -20.27 20.21 -2.00
CA ILE A 748 -19.91 21.57 -2.43
C ILE A 748 -19.54 22.46 -1.22
N LEU A 749 -20.08 22.14 -0.04
CA LEU A 749 -19.77 22.77 1.23
C LEU A 749 -18.28 22.74 1.58
N TYR A 750 -17.52 21.75 1.13
CA TYR A 750 -16.10 21.67 1.42
C TYR A 750 -15.25 22.64 0.57
N ALA A 751 -15.78 23.15 -0.55
CA ALA A 751 -15.02 23.97 -1.48
C ALA A 751 -14.47 25.28 -0.85
N PRO A 752 -15.25 26.09 -0.11
CA PRO A 752 -14.73 27.30 0.55
C PRO A 752 -13.62 26.99 1.57
N ALA A 753 -13.77 25.93 2.35
CA ALA A 753 -12.79 25.53 3.35
C ALA A 753 -11.45 25.14 2.71
N VAL A 754 -11.48 24.36 1.61
CA VAL A 754 -10.27 23.99 0.84
C VAL A 754 -9.63 25.21 0.19
N VAL A 755 -10.42 26.06 -0.49
CA VAL A 755 -9.90 27.28 -1.15
C VAL A 755 -9.19 28.18 -0.14
N TRP A 756 -9.79 28.36 1.04
CA TRP A 756 -9.21 29.19 2.11
C TRP A 756 -7.97 28.54 2.73
N HIS A 757 -7.94 27.21 2.85
CA HIS A 757 -6.78 26.45 3.33
C HIS A 757 -5.58 26.51 2.37
N LEU A 758 -5.80 26.58 1.05
CA LEU A 758 -4.75 26.63 0.02
C LEU A 758 -4.06 28.01 -0.12
N GLU A 759 -3.97 28.78 0.95
CA GLU A 759 -3.26 30.06 0.97
C GLU A 759 -1.73 29.87 0.96
N THR A 760 -1.01 30.71 0.22
CA THR A 760 0.45 30.72 0.18
C THR A 760 1.01 31.70 1.22
N PRO A 761 1.91 31.27 2.14
CA PRO A 761 2.53 32.16 3.12
C PRO A 761 3.28 33.32 2.43
N GLY A 762 3.17 34.54 2.96
CA GLY A 762 3.99 35.69 2.56
C GLY A 762 3.46 36.59 1.44
N HIS A 763 2.21 36.41 0.99
CA HIS A 763 1.59 37.31 0.00
C HIS A 763 0.65 38.35 0.66
N SER A 764 0.77 39.61 0.23
CA SER A 764 -0.05 40.78 0.62
C SER A 764 -1.55 40.50 0.52
N THR A 765 -2.39 41.14 1.35
CA THR A 765 -3.86 40.96 1.45
C THR A 765 -4.67 41.52 0.26
N SER A 766 -4.06 41.69 -0.92
CA SER A 766 -4.78 42.21 -2.10
C SER A 766 -5.71 41.17 -2.72
N LEU A 767 -6.78 41.60 -3.39
CA LEU A 767 -7.71 40.72 -4.13
C LEU A 767 -6.99 39.89 -5.21
N LEU A 768 -5.91 40.43 -5.79
CA LEU A 768 -5.09 39.74 -6.80
C LEU A 768 -4.23 38.62 -6.19
N SER A 769 -3.82 38.73 -4.94
CA SER A 769 -3.06 37.66 -4.25
C SER A 769 -3.93 36.46 -3.86
N PHE A 770 -5.25 36.62 -3.90
CA PHE A 770 -6.19 35.52 -3.68
C PHE A 770 -6.11 34.49 -4.82
N ILE A 771 -5.73 34.90 -6.03
CA ILE A 771 -5.57 34.02 -7.18
C ILE A 771 -4.19 33.38 -7.11
N ASN A 772 -4.15 32.07 -6.84
CA ASN A 772 -2.90 31.30 -6.86
C ASN A 772 -3.04 30.02 -7.68
N ARG A 773 -1.91 29.46 -8.12
CA ARG A 773 -1.88 28.26 -8.96
C ARG A 773 -2.63 27.08 -8.33
N LYS A 774 -2.53 26.88 -7.01
CA LYS A 774 -3.22 25.77 -6.32
C LYS A 774 -4.74 25.95 -6.37
N ARG A 775 -5.25 27.15 -6.04
CA ARG A 775 -6.68 27.48 -6.08
C ARG A 775 -7.25 27.37 -7.50
N VAL A 776 -6.54 27.90 -8.50
CA VAL A 776 -6.96 27.79 -9.91
C VAL A 776 -6.97 26.34 -10.36
N THR A 777 -5.93 25.56 -10.04
CA THR A 777 -5.88 24.12 -10.37
C THR A 777 -7.06 23.37 -9.74
N PHE A 778 -7.32 23.60 -8.45
CA PHE A 778 -8.44 22.99 -7.73
C PHE A 778 -9.79 23.35 -8.39
N ALA A 779 -10.03 24.64 -8.61
CA ALA A 779 -11.26 25.15 -9.20
C ALA A 779 -11.46 24.59 -10.62
N PHE A 780 -10.44 24.63 -11.47
CA PHE A 780 -10.49 24.12 -12.84
C PHE A 780 -10.86 22.64 -12.89
N TRP A 781 -10.14 21.78 -12.15
CA TRP A 781 -10.42 20.34 -12.16
C TRP A 781 -11.77 20.01 -11.53
N SER A 782 -12.19 20.70 -10.47
CA SER A 782 -13.52 20.51 -9.88
C SER A 782 -14.66 20.87 -10.84
N ALA A 783 -14.54 22.01 -11.52
CA ALA A 783 -15.52 22.46 -12.51
C ALA A 783 -15.52 21.54 -13.73
N LEU A 784 -14.34 21.20 -14.27
CA LEU A 784 -14.23 20.32 -15.43
C LEU A 784 -14.87 18.96 -15.17
N THR A 785 -14.58 18.32 -14.04
CA THR A 785 -15.17 17.01 -13.71
C THR A 785 -16.68 17.09 -13.50
N PHE A 786 -17.16 18.08 -12.74
CA PHE A 786 -18.60 18.26 -12.50
C PHE A 786 -19.36 18.54 -13.82
N LEU A 787 -18.84 19.44 -14.65
CA LEU A 787 -19.46 19.82 -15.91
C LEU A 787 -19.41 18.68 -16.93
N ALA A 788 -18.29 17.97 -17.05
CA ALA A 788 -18.19 16.84 -17.97
C ALA A 788 -19.18 15.72 -17.61
N LEU A 789 -19.24 15.30 -16.34
CA LEU A 789 -20.20 14.29 -15.90
C LEU A 789 -21.65 14.75 -16.10
N SER A 790 -21.96 15.99 -15.72
CA SER A 790 -23.31 16.52 -15.83
C SER A 790 -23.73 16.73 -17.29
N ALA A 791 -22.82 17.15 -18.17
CA ALA A 791 -23.07 17.28 -19.60
C ALA A 791 -23.33 15.91 -20.25
N SER A 792 -22.53 14.88 -19.90
CA SER A 792 -22.77 13.52 -20.36
C SER A 792 -24.14 13.01 -19.92
N MET A 793 -24.49 13.12 -18.63
CA MET A 793 -25.80 12.67 -18.14
C MET A 793 -26.96 13.48 -18.75
N PHE A 794 -26.79 14.79 -18.95
CA PHE A 794 -27.79 15.63 -19.61
C PHE A 794 -27.96 15.25 -21.09
N SER A 795 -26.88 14.93 -21.81
CA SER A 795 -26.99 14.48 -23.21
C SER A 795 -27.78 13.17 -23.36
N MET A 796 -27.81 12.33 -22.32
CA MET A 796 -28.52 11.05 -22.33
C MET A 796 -29.96 11.18 -21.84
N TYR A 797 -30.22 12.01 -20.82
CA TYR A 797 -31.51 12.01 -20.10
C TYR A 797 -32.23 13.35 -20.07
N GLY A 798 -31.63 14.42 -20.60
CA GLY A 798 -32.25 15.74 -20.73
C GLY A 798 -32.67 16.40 -19.40
N TRP A 799 -33.79 17.13 -19.43
CA TRP A 799 -34.32 17.86 -18.27
C TRP A 799 -34.69 17.01 -17.05
N PRO A 800 -35.26 15.78 -17.19
CA PRO A 800 -35.49 14.88 -16.06
C PRO A 800 -34.26 14.68 -15.17
N PHE A 801 -33.05 14.64 -15.75
CA PHE A 801 -31.81 14.56 -14.98
C PHE A 801 -31.61 15.76 -14.05
N VAL A 802 -31.76 16.98 -14.59
CA VAL A 802 -31.57 18.22 -13.82
C VAL A 802 -32.64 18.34 -12.73
N GLU A 803 -33.89 18.02 -13.08
CA GLU A 803 -35.01 18.08 -12.16
C GLU A 803 -34.82 17.12 -10.98
N HIS A 804 -34.60 15.84 -11.25
CA HIS A 804 -34.59 14.82 -10.22
C HIS A 804 -33.28 14.73 -9.44
N THR A 805 -32.13 15.03 -10.06
CA THR A 805 -30.81 14.95 -9.38
C THR A 805 -30.49 16.20 -8.57
N PHE A 806 -30.93 17.38 -9.03
CA PHE A 806 -30.52 18.65 -8.43
C PHE A 806 -31.71 19.48 -7.95
N ALA A 807 -32.65 19.84 -8.83
CA ALA A 807 -33.70 20.80 -8.50
C ALA A 807 -34.67 20.29 -7.43
N TYR A 808 -35.00 19.00 -7.44
CA TYR A 808 -35.88 18.34 -6.48
C TYR A 808 -35.44 18.56 -5.02
N HIS A 809 -34.13 18.60 -4.74
CA HIS A 809 -33.65 18.78 -3.38
C HIS A 809 -33.90 20.18 -2.81
N VAL A 810 -34.06 21.19 -3.67
CA VAL A 810 -34.45 22.55 -3.26
C VAL A 810 -35.91 22.59 -2.86
N SER A 811 -36.80 21.88 -3.56
CA SER A 811 -38.24 21.86 -3.31
C SER A 811 -38.71 20.74 -2.36
N ARG A 812 -37.86 19.75 -2.06
CA ARG A 812 -38.16 18.60 -1.18
C ARG A 812 -38.73 19.03 0.17
N SER A 813 -39.81 18.37 0.60
CA SER A 813 -40.45 18.55 1.91
C SER A 813 -40.88 17.19 2.45
N ASP A 814 -40.08 16.64 3.37
CA ASP A 814 -40.40 15.36 4.01
C ASP A 814 -41.12 15.63 5.33
N HIS A 815 -42.40 15.25 5.37
CA HIS A 815 -43.29 15.59 6.47
C HIS A 815 -43.46 14.46 7.50
N ARG A 816 -43.10 13.20 7.23
CA ARG A 816 -43.32 12.07 8.17
C ARG A 816 -42.06 11.70 8.98
N HIS A 817 -40.98 11.34 8.29
CA HIS A 817 -39.74 10.85 8.93
C HIS A 817 -38.65 11.93 8.92
N ASN A 818 -38.77 12.95 9.78
CA ASN A 818 -37.89 14.11 9.73
C ASN A 818 -37.54 14.64 11.12
N PHE A 819 -36.27 14.51 11.52
CA PHE A 819 -35.77 14.98 12.82
C PHE A 819 -35.72 16.51 12.92
N SER A 820 -35.81 17.22 11.79
CA SER A 820 -35.65 18.66 11.71
C SER A 820 -36.56 19.40 12.71
N VAL A 821 -36.05 20.48 13.29
CA VAL A 821 -36.85 21.41 14.10
C VAL A 821 -38.02 22.01 13.31
N TYR A 822 -37.94 22.01 11.98
CA TYR A 822 -39.00 22.48 11.08
C TYR A 822 -40.08 21.42 10.78
N HIS A 823 -39.93 20.17 11.25
CA HIS A 823 -40.78 19.03 10.88
C HIS A 823 -42.27 19.29 11.11
N LEU A 824 -42.68 19.70 12.32
CA LEU A 824 -44.10 19.90 12.64
C LEU A 824 -44.72 20.97 11.75
N PHE A 825 -43.98 22.06 11.50
CA PHE A 825 -44.46 23.13 10.63
C PHE A 825 -44.61 22.65 9.18
N ILE A 826 -43.63 21.90 8.66
CA ILE A 826 -43.70 21.29 7.32
C ILE A 826 -44.88 20.32 7.23
N TYR A 827 -45.14 19.55 8.28
CA TYR A 827 -46.27 18.62 8.34
C TYR A 827 -47.62 19.35 8.27
N LEU A 828 -47.81 20.40 9.08
CA LEU A 828 -49.05 21.17 9.12
C LEU A 828 -49.31 21.94 7.81
N THR A 829 -48.25 22.39 7.14
CA THR A 829 -48.34 23.14 5.89
C THR A 829 -48.40 22.27 4.65
N ALA A 830 -48.07 20.97 4.74
CA ALA A 830 -48.06 20.04 3.60
C ALA A 830 -49.42 19.89 2.90
N GLN A 831 -50.53 20.18 3.59
CA GLN A 831 -51.90 20.08 3.05
C GLN A 831 -52.48 21.44 2.62
N GLN A 832 -51.78 22.55 2.86
CA GLN A 832 -52.27 23.87 2.46
C GLN A 832 -51.98 24.13 0.97
N PRO A 833 -52.89 24.81 0.24
CA PRO A 833 -52.66 25.18 -1.16
C PRO A 833 -51.40 26.04 -1.27
N LYS A 834 -50.52 25.70 -2.22
CA LYS A 834 -49.26 26.43 -2.46
C LYS A 834 -49.57 27.89 -2.82
N SER A 835 -49.32 28.80 -1.90
CA SER A 835 -49.39 30.25 -2.13
C SER A 835 -48.37 30.69 -3.18
N ALA A 836 -48.70 31.69 -4.02
CA ALA A 836 -47.87 32.17 -5.14
C ALA A 836 -46.57 32.92 -4.75
N GLY A 837 -46.10 32.80 -3.51
CA GLY A 837 -44.88 33.45 -2.99
C GLY A 837 -43.71 32.48 -2.81
N ILE A 838 -42.53 33.03 -2.47
CA ILE A 838 -41.34 32.24 -2.11
C ILE A 838 -41.68 31.36 -0.90
N PRO A 839 -41.51 30.02 -0.99
CA PRO A 839 -41.78 29.13 0.14
C PRO A 839 -40.94 29.52 1.36
N TRP A 840 -41.58 29.83 2.49
CA TRP A 840 -40.90 30.18 3.74
C TRP A 840 -39.90 29.12 4.21
N THR A 841 -40.09 27.85 3.80
CA THR A 841 -39.14 26.76 4.00
C THR A 841 -37.75 27.02 3.39
N LEU A 842 -37.62 27.97 2.46
CA LEU A 842 -36.34 28.38 1.91
C LEU A 842 -35.53 29.25 2.88
N LEU A 843 -36.17 29.91 3.85
CA LEU A 843 -35.46 30.66 4.89
C LEU A 843 -34.61 29.76 5.80
N ALA A 844 -34.97 28.47 5.94
CA ALA A 844 -34.16 27.50 6.66
C ALA A 844 -32.74 27.35 6.07
N PHE A 845 -32.57 27.62 4.76
CA PHE A 845 -31.26 27.59 4.11
C PHE A 845 -30.37 28.79 4.47
N LEU A 846 -30.92 29.90 4.95
CA LEU A 846 -30.13 31.10 5.21
C LEU A 846 -29.11 30.89 6.36
N PRO A 847 -29.50 30.52 7.60
CA PRO A 847 -28.53 30.25 8.65
C PRO A 847 -27.63 29.07 8.29
N GLN A 848 -28.19 28.05 7.62
CA GLN A 848 -27.46 26.87 7.17
C GLN A 848 -26.30 27.24 6.26
N LEU A 849 -26.55 27.94 5.15
CA LEU A 849 -25.54 28.29 4.14
C LEU A 849 -24.56 29.35 4.64
N VAL A 850 -25.02 30.36 5.40
CA VAL A 850 -24.13 31.40 5.93
C VAL A 850 -23.12 30.80 6.90
N LEU A 851 -23.57 29.98 7.86
CA LEU A 851 -22.67 29.36 8.83
C LEU A 851 -21.74 28.34 8.16
N SER A 852 -22.27 27.48 7.29
CA SER A 852 -21.50 26.39 6.70
C SER A 852 -20.57 26.84 5.58
N LEU A 853 -20.93 27.81 4.73
CA LEU A 853 -20.11 28.23 3.58
C LEU A 853 -19.20 29.43 3.87
N VAL A 854 -19.55 30.27 4.86
CA VAL A 854 -18.84 31.53 5.11
C VAL A 854 -18.17 31.53 6.49
N VAL A 855 -18.96 31.46 7.57
CA VAL A 855 -18.44 31.71 8.93
C VAL A 855 -17.40 30.66 9.36
N LEU A 856 -17.76 29.37 9.28
CA LEU A 856 -16.89 28.28 9.72
C LEU A 856 -15.59 28.17 8.87
N PRO A 857 -15.64 28.20 7.52
CA PRO A 857 -14.45 28.23 6.69
C PRO A 857 -13.49 29.38 7.00
N LEU A 858 -14.01 30.61 7.05
CA LEU A 858 -13.17 31.79 7.27
C LEU A 858 -12.47 31.75 8.62
N ARG A 859 -13.16 31.23 9.65
CA ARG A 859 -12.65 31.19 11.02
C ARG A 859 -11.62 30.08 11.25
N PHE A 860 -11.85 28.87 10.74
CA PHE A 860 -11.12 27.68 11.20
C PHE A 860 -10.28 26.96 10.14
N SER A 861 -10.59 27.06 8.84
CA SER A 861 -10.01 26.13 7.85
C SER A 861 -8.50 26.28 7.64
N LYS A 862 -7.93 27.44 7.95
CA LYS A 862 -6.47 27.68 7.91
C LYS A 862 -5.71 26.83 8.94
N ARG A 863 -6.30 26.61 10.12
CA ARG A 863 -5.67 25.88 11.23
C ARG A 863 -6.17 24.44 11.35
N HIS A 864 -7.47 24.24 11.16
CA HIS A 864 -8.15 22.96 11.41
C HIS A 864 -9.08 22.59 10.24
N LEU A 865 -8.52 22.17 9.11
CA LEU A 865 -9.30 21.81 7.92
C LEU A 865 -10.33 20.69 8.20
N THR A 866 -9.91 19.59 8.83
CA THR A 866 -10.81 18.46 9.14
C THR A 866 -11.88 18.82 10.16
N GLY A 867 -11.50 19.55 11.21
CA GLY A 867 -12.46 20.07 12.19
C GLY A 867 -13.47 20.99 11.53
N THR A 868 -13.03 21.81 10.56
CA THR A 868 -13.91 22.66 9.75
C THR A 868 -14.87 21.82 8.92
N PHE A 869 -14.42 20.79 8.19
CA PHE A 869 -15.31 19.90 7.43
C PHE A 869 -16.37 19.27 8.35
N MET A 870 -15.95 18.75 9.50
CA MET A 870 -16.86 18.17 10.48
C MET A 870 -17.89 19.19 10.96
N ALA A 871 -17.45 20.38 11.39
CA ALA A 871 -18.34 21.45 11.88
C ALA A 871 -19.27 21.99 10.80
N GLN A 872 -18.78 22.16 9.57
CA GLN A 872 -19.59 22.59 8.43
C GLN A 872 -20.70 21.59 8.16
N THR A 873 -20.38 20.29 8.07
CA THR A 873 -21.36 19.24 7.79
C THR A 873 -22.34 19.05 8.94
N PHE A 874 -21.86 19.12 10.18
CA PHE A 874 -22.70 19.04 11.38
C PHE A 874 -23.70 20.21 11.43
N CYS A 875 -23.22 21.44 11.18
CA CYS A 875 -24.06 22.63 11.06
C CYS A 875 -25.05 22.50 9.90
N PHE A 876 -24.60 22.02 8.74
CA PHE A 876 -25.43 21.82 7.57
C PHE A 876 -26.58 20.86 7.86
N VAL A 877 -26.33 19.74 8.54
CA VAL A 877 -27.37 18.78 8.90
C VAL A 877 -28.32 19.36 9.96
N ALA A 878 -27.80 19.97 11.02
CA ALA A 878 -28.63 20.46 12.11
C ALA A 878 -29.63 21.56 11.70
N PHE A 879 -29.26 22.44 10.77
CA PHE A 879 -30.15 23.48 10.23
C PHE A 879 -30.96 23.04 9.00
N ASN A 880 -30.81 21.79 8.53
CA ASN A 880 -31.52 21.34 7.35
C ASN A 880 -33.04 21.21 7.61
N LYS A 881 -33.85 21.56 6.61
CA LYS A 881 -35.30 21.34 6.64
C LYS A 881 -35.71 19.86 6.58
N VAL A 882 -34.84 18.99 6.07
CA VAL A 882 -35.01 17.53 6.09
C VAL A 882 -33.80 16.92 6.75
N VAL A 883 -34.01 16.17 7.83
CA VAL A 883 -32.97 15.45 8.55
C VAL A 883 -33.41 14.00 8.72
N THR A 884 -32.65 13.09 8.14
CA THR A 884 -32.82 11.63 8.28
C THR A 884 -31.58 11.03 8.94
N SER A 885 -31.70 9.83 9.51
CA SER A 885 -30.58 9.17 10.21
C SER A 885 -29.37 8.89 9.31
N GLN A 886 -29.58 8.75 8.00
CA GLN A 886 -28.52 8.58 7.01
C GLN A 886 -27.55 9.77 7.00
N TYR A 887 -28.02 10.99 7.30
CA TYR A 887 -27.18 12.20 7.26
C TYR A 887 -26.14 12.23 8.38
N PHE A 888 -26.33 11.45 9.45
CA PHE A 888 -25.39 11.39 10.55
C PHE A 888 -24.03 10.80 10.11
N MET A 889 -24.04 9.97 9.07
CA MET A 889 -22.83 9.44 8.43
C MET A 889 -21.91 10.56 7.91
N TRP A 890 -22.47 11.68 7.46
CA TRP A 890 -21.72 12.74 6.79
C TRP A 890 -20.74 13.46 7.71
N TYR A 891 -21.03 13.55 9.01
CA TYR A 891 -20.12 14.13 9.99
C TYR A 891 -19.41 13.09 10.86
N LEU A 892 -20.01 11.89 11.08
CA LEU A 892 -19.35 10.79 11.80
C LEU A 892 -18.08 10.33 11.10
N VAL A 893 -18.00 10.45 9.77
CA VAL A 893 -16.82 10.09 8.98
C VAL A 893 -15.55 10.85 9.39
N PHE A 894 -15.69 12.07 9.91
CA PHE A 894 -14.55 12.90 10.33
C PHE A 894 -14.16 12.71 11.81
N LEU A 895 -15.04 12.11 12.61
CA LEU A 895 -14.84 11.92 14.04
C LEU A 895 -13.53 11.16 14.39
N PRO A 896 -13.15 10.08 13.67
CA PRO A 896 -11.87 9.41 13.90
C PRO A 896 -10.63 10.33 13.77
N LEU A 897 -10.75 11.41 12.98
CA LEU A 897 -9.66 12.30 12.63
C LEU A 897 -9.60 13.56 13.50
N THR A 898 -10.70 13.89 14.20
CA THR A 898 -10.79 15.06 15.09
C THR A 898 -10.57 14.71 16.55
N LEU A 899 -10.90 13.49 16.97
CA LEU A 899 -10.75 13.04 18.36
C LEU A 899 -9.30 12.87 18.86
N PRO A 900 -8.28 12.47 18.07
CA PRO A 900 -6.95 12.25 18.63
C PRO A 900 -6.37 13.55 19.24
N GLY A 901 -6.13 13.54 20.56
CA GLY A 901 -5.66 14.72 21.31
C GLY A 901 -6.75 15.69 21.76
N SER A 902 -8.03 15.38 21.51
CA SER A 902 -9.18 16.20 21.85
C SER A 902 -9.60 16.06 23.33
N GLN A 903 -10.11 17.14 23.93
CA GLN A 903 -10.75 17.09 25.26
C GLN A 903 -12.07 16.31 25.24
N LEU A 904 -12.67 16.11 24.05
CA LEU A 904 -13.87 15.32 23.83
C LEU A 904 -13.65 13.83 24.10
N LEU A 905 -12.42 13.37 24.28
CA LEU A 905 -12.14 12.00 24.76
C LEU A 905 -12.54 11.78 26.22
N SER A 906 -12.64 12.84 27.02
CA SER A 906 -13.01 12.73 28.43
C SER A 906 -14.45 12.25 28.59
N TRP A 907 -14.66 11.25 29.46
CA TRP A 907 -16.00 10.78 29.82
C TRP A 907 -16.91 11.90 30.33
N ARG A 908 -16.34 12.90 31.03
CA ARG A 908 -17.10 14.03 31.60
C ARG A 908 -17.69 14.95 30.54
N LYS A 909 -17.00 15.11 29.40
CA LYS A 909 -17.45 15.99 28.32
C LYS A 909 -18.00 15.18 27.16
N GLY A 910 -17.16 14.41 26.47
CA GLY A 910 -17.59 13.64 25.30
C GLY A 910 -18.55 12.51 25.61
N GLY A 911 -18.40 11.84 26.76
CA GLY A 911 -19.35 10.82 27.20
C GLY A 911 -20.76 11.39 27.38
N VAL A 912 -20.87 12.55 28.02
CA VAL A 912 -22.14 13.28 28.19
C VAL A 912 -22.70 13.76 26.85
N MET A 913 -21.85 14.27 25.95
CA MET A 913 -22.25 14.69 24.60
C MET A 913 -22.80 13.52 23.78
N LEU A 914 -22.09 12.39 23.76
CA LEU A 914 -22.50 11.18 23.06
C LEU A 914 -23.82 10.63 23.63
N PHE A 915 -23.93 10.54 24.96
CA PHE A 915 -25.16 10.09 25.62
C PHE A 915 -26.33 11.01 25.26
N SER A 916 -26.15 12.33 25.35
CA SER A 916 -27.19 13.31 25.03
C SER A 916 -27.63 13.20 23.56
N TRP A 917 -26.67 13.02 22.64
CA TRP A 917 -26.93 12.86 21.22
C TRP A 917 -27.73 11.58 20.92
N ILE A 918 -27.38 10.45 21.55
CA ILE A 918 -28.10 9.17 21.43
C ILE A 918 -29.49 9.27 22.08
N ALA A 919 -29.58 9.83 23.28
CA ALA A 919 -30.82 9.95 24.03
C ALA A 919 -31.85 10.81 23.29
N ALA A 920 -31.42 11.94 22.70
CA ALA A 920 -32.30 12.79 21.90
C ALA A 920 -32.88 12.06 20.68
N GLN A 921 -32.06 11.24 20.00
CA GLN A 921 -32.54 10.41 18.89
C GLN A 921 -33.50 9.32 19.36
N ALA A 922 -33.18 8.62 20.46
CA ALA A 922 -34.02 7.56 21.00
C ALA A 922 -35.40 8.09 21.42
N CYS A 923 -35.46 9.28 22.03
CA CYS A 923 -36.71 9.96 22.38
C CYS A 923 -37.55 10.25 21.12
N TRP A 924 -36.92 10.82 20.09
CA TRP A 924 -37.61 11.13 18.83
C TRP A 924 -38.10 9.86 18.13
N LEU A 925 -37.25 8.84 18.00
CA LEU A 925 -37.59 7.55 17.38
C LEU A 925 -38.69 6.81 18.15
N GLY A 926 -38.69 6.88 19.49
CA GLY A 926 -39.74 6.31 20.32
C GLY A 926 -41.09 6.97 20.05
N ALA A 927 -41.14 8.31 19.97
CA ALA A 927 -42.35 9.04 19.64
C ALA A 927 -42.82 8.77 18.19
N ALA A 928 -41.90 8.75 17.23
CA ALA A 928 -42.18 8.47 15.83
C ALA A 928 -42.69 7.04 15.61
N PHE A 929 -42.12 6.04 16.29
CA PHE A 929 -42.58 4.65 16.21
C PHE A 929 -44.03 4.51 16.69
N GLN A 930 -44.39 5.16 17.80
CA GLN A 930 -45.77 5.17 18.29
C GLN A 930 -46.72 5.84 17.29
N PHE A 931 -46.27 6.91 16.63
CA PHE A 931 -47.05 7.58 15.61
C PHE A 931 -47.27 6.73 14.36
N GLU A 932 -46.18 6.30 13.73
CA GLU A 932 -46.22 5.70 12.40
C GLU A 932 -46.57 4.22 12.41
N MET A 933 -46.14 3.47 13.43
CA MET A 933 -46.36 2.03 13.52
C MET A 933 -47.53 1.66 14.43
N GLN A 934 -47.82 2.45 15.47
CA GLN A 934 -48.94 2.18 16.40
C GLN A 934 -50.15 3.09 16.19
N GLY A 935 -50.07 4.10 15.32
CA GLY A 935 -51.18 5.02 15.03
C GLY A 935 -51.55 5.97 16.18
N LYS A 936 -50.67 6.16 17.18
CA LYS A 936 -50.92 7.05 18.32
C LYS A 936 -50.54 8.49 17.98
N ALA A 937 -51.40 9.45 18.26
CA ALA A 937 -51.11 10.87 17.99
C ALA A 937 -50.04 11.43 18.96
N THR A 938 -48.75 11.37 18.59
CA THR A 938 -47.60 11.82 19.40
C THR A 938 -46.89 13.05 18.82
N PHE A 939 -47.58 13.87 18.03
CA PHE A 939 -47.02 15.04 17.33
C PHE A 939 -46.29 16.04 18.26
N GLU A 940 -46.87 16.33 19.44
CA GLU A 940 -46.25 17.23 20.42
C GLU A 940 -44.93 16.66 20.96
N ALA A 941 -44.92 15.36 21.29
CA ALA A 941 -43.73 14.67 21.77
C ALA A 941 -42.63 14.63 20.69
N MET A 942 -43.01 14.43 19.42
CA MET A 942 -42.08 14.51 18.29
C MET A 942 -41.51 15.92 18.13
N ALA A 943 -42.34 16.96 18.23
CA ALA A 943 -41.90 18.35 18.09
C ALA A 943 -40.94 18.78 19.23
N ILE A 944 -41.27 18.43 20.47
CA ILE A 944 -40.38 18.65 21.62
C ILE A 944 -39.06 17.90 21.42
N SER A 945 -39.12 16.63 21.00
CA SER A 945 -37.92 15.82 20.75
C SER A 945 -37.06 16.39 19.62
N SER A 946 -37.64 16.93 18.55
CA SER A 946 -36.92 17.63 17.48
C SER A 946 -36.23 18.91 18.00
N GLY A 947 -36.90 19.66 18.89
CA GLY A 947 -36.30 20.83 19.55
C GLY A 947 -35.12 20.44 20.45
N VAL A 948 -35.28 19.40 21.28
CA VAL A 948 -34.20 18.86 22.12
C VAL A 948 -33.04 18.37 21.26
N PHE A 949 -33.32 17.60 20.20
CA PHE A 949 -32.31 17.15 19.25
C PHE A 949 -31.54 18.34 18.65
N PHE A 950 -32.22 19.38 18.20
CA PHE A 950 -31.58 20.58 17.67
C PHE A 950 -30.68 21.27 18.71
N LEU A 951 -31.17 21.48 19.94
CA LEU A 951 -30.39 22.10 21.02
C LEU A 951 -29.14 21.30 21.40
N VAL A 952 -29.26 19.97 21.50
CA VAL A 952 -28.13 19.07 21.75
C VAL A 952 -27.09 19.19 20.63
N ASN A 953 -27.51 19.20 19.36
CA ASN A 953 -26.60 19.39 18.23
C ASN A 953 -25.92 20.78 18.29
N MET A 954 -26.66 21.86 18.59
CA MET A 954 -26.07 23.20 18.71
C MET A 954 -25.05 23.30 19.84
N TRP A 955 -25.33 22.68 20.98
CA TRP A 955 -24.37 22.58 22.08
C TRP A 955 -23.10 21.84 21.65
N ILE A 956 -23.24 20.69 20.98
CA ILE A 956 -22.10 19.91 20.49
C ILE A 956 -21.26 20.71 19.49
N LEU A 957 -21.90 21.38 18.53
CA LEU A 957 -21.24 22.24 17.54
C LEU A 957 -20.48 23.39 18.24
N GLY A 958 -21.07 23.97 19.29
CA GLY A 958 -20.43 25.00 20.09
C GLY A 958 -19.16 24.52 20.78
N GLU A 959 -19.19 23.33 21.40
CA GLU A 959 -18.00 22.73 22.03
C GLU A 959 -16.92 22.39 21.00
N MET A 960 -17.29 21.87 19.81
CA MET A 960 -16.35 21.65 18.71
C MET A 960 -15.68 22.95 18.25
N CYS A 961 -16.44 24.05 18.15
CA CYS A 961 -15.90 25.35 17.77
C CYS A 961 -14.96 25.93 18.84
N LYS A 962 -15.25 25.71 20.14
CA LYS A 962 -14.38 26.12 21.24
C LYS A 962 -13.06 25.36 21.24
N GLU A 963 -13.07 24.09 20.85
CA GLU A 963 -11.85 23.28 20.77
C GLU A 963 -10.94 23.68 19.60
N MET A 964 -11.51 24.14 18.49
CA MET A 964 -10.75 24.63 17.33
C MET A 964 -10.27 26.08 17.46
N ALA A 965 -10.85 26.86 18.39
CA ALA A 965 -10.57 28.29 18.59
C ALA A 965 -9.35 28.50 19.48
#